data_AF-R9P129-F1
#
_entry.id   AF-R9P129-F1
#
_cell.length_a   1.000
_cell.length_b   1.000
_cell.length_c   1.000
_cell.angle_alpha   90.00
_cell.angle_beta   90.00
_cell.angle_gamma   90.00
#
_symmetry.space_group_name_H-M   'P 1'
#
loop_
_entity.id
_entity.type
_entity.pdbx_description
1 polymer ?
#
loop_
_entity_poly.entity_id
_entity_poly.type
_entity_poly.pdbx_seq_one_letter_code
_entity_poly.pdbx_strand_id
1 'polypeptide(L)'
;MAAAVPYTVDGAGPSRPPIDFSAALSTWRDINFVDLQQQLNTTAPELLEAQKAAVANRKKLADQTREFKKQPDANKPDSFKPLLKAYQTEIDTLTKRSKAAENAFLNVHSALTSAPDPYPLLEVILEQAASLNDLESLKHDNAKLHDDLAQTAGLVEASKENQAENARLQQRMLSLEQDFEAKLQQRTAALELELSAKWDERIRNLKERETDLTKSLNLAQEQLKHFKSKDETATAKLLEKGLEDEQHQDRNANGSFAEVELLSRDLERAHARVETVERRNEQLRVEIEGVKSGRQESEKLQILQDESREKDRKLQQLQSSLESERLQSASLTKQLASARDEKVKLQSEKDAEIELLRAKLHQRSDYADIKRELEIVKAVHFNAEDDDDFDPSVAANGNTEHDATKPRSTDAKSLEALLLEKNKRLDDNLATLRVSNAELTASLDKINGKLTSLEQERSHLKALNDKLEIDLASVGTGDRSTAKRSATMSAEEALKEMESLEAQVTQAGQLGKRTAANHDGVNGAPVASPARSVPALASSRPSISSAAPSASAGGDSSILPIVTSQRDRFRTRNAELEDELRKQFETISELRNEIKTLQSDNLSLYEKVRYLQSYGPGTNASGSRGEAIIQIGGNGRDSDGAYPPPHRPDDKYRARYEESMNPFEAFRGREQSRAMAQLNPLERALHILTRLVLSHRRMRLFFMVYAIFLHLLIFVTLFEVGHTSSTQTCSLPPR
;
A
#
# COMPACT_ATOMS: atom_id res chain seq x y z
N MET A 1 -44.13 44.63 -20.25
CA MET A 1 -43.43 44.73 -18.95
C MET A 1 -44.27 44.04 -17.88
N ALA A 2 -43.73 42.99 -17.28
CA ALA A 2 -44.12 42.48 -15.95
C ALA A 2 -42.80 42.02 -15.32
N ALA A 3 -42.51 42.43 -14.09
CA ALA A 3 -41.15 42.41 -13.57
C ALA A 3 -40.69 40.98 -13.19
N ALA A 4 -39.46 40.63 -13.61
CA ALA A 4 -38.77 39.46 -13.09
C ALA A 4 -38.28 39.77 -11.65
N VAL A 5 -38.77 39.01 -10.67
CA VAL A 5 -38.37 39.13 -9.26
C VAL A 5 -37.10 38.27 -9.04
N PRO A 6 -36.12 38.70 -8.23
CA PRO A 6 -34.86 37.96 -8.06
C PRO A 6 -35.02 36.68 -7.24
N TYR A 7 -34.28 35.64 -7.62
CA TYR A 7 -34.21 34.35 -6.92
C TYR A 7 -33.35 34.47 -5.66
N THR A 8 -33.93 34.28 -4.47
CA THR A 8 -33.22 34.28 -3.18
C THR A 8 -32.76 32.88 -2.79
N VAL A 9 -31.48 32.73 -2.42
CA VAL A 9 -30.83 31.44 -2.11
C VAL A 9 -31.03 31.04 -0.63
N ASP A 10 -32.27 31.14 -0.16
CA ASP A 10 -32.71 30.54 1.11
C ASP A 10 -33.95 29.68 0.79
N GLY A 11 -33.97 28.45 1.32
CA GLY A 11 -34.87 27.36 0.90
C GLY A 11 -36.35 27.50 1.30
N ALA A 12 -36.92 28.70 1.17
CA ALA A 12 -38.33 29.00 1.35
C ALA A 12 -38.78 29.98 0.25
N GLY A 13 -38.87 29.49 -0.99
CA GLY A 13 -39.56 30.21 -2.05
C GLY A 13 -41.01 30.51 -1.66
N PRO A 14 -41.67 31.52 -2.27
CA PRO A 14 -43.05 31.85 -1.95
C PRO A 14 -43.92 30.61 -2.12
N SER A 15 -44.56 30.17 -1.04
CA SER A 15 -45.41 28.98 -1.03
C SER A 15 -46.55 29.19 -2.04
N ARG A 16 -46.38 28.64 -3.25
CA ARG A 16 -47.42 28.63 -4.29
C ARG A 16 -48.69 28.08 -3.64
N PRO A 17 -49.85 28.73 -3.78
CA PRO A 17 -51.07 28.24 -3.16
C PRO A 17 -51.29 26.78 -3.57
N PRO A 18 -51.64 25.89 -2.62
CA PRO A 18 -51.71 24.46 -2.90
C PRO A 18 -52.71 24.19 -4.02
N ILE A 19 -52.17 23.72 -5.15
CA ILE A 19 -52.97 23.38 -6.33
C ILE A 19 -53.72 22.10 -6.00
N ASP A 20 -55.04 22.17 -5.90
CA ASP A 20 -55.87 20.98 -5.71
C ASP A 20 -55.95 20.20 -7.01
N PHE A 21 -55.01 19.27 -7.19
CA PHE A 21 -54.96 18.35 -8.32
C PHE A 21 -56.25 17.57 -8.51
N SER A 22 -56.95 17.22 -7.42
CA SER A 22 -58.17 16.41 -7.51
C SER A 22 -59.33 17.23 -8.09
N ALA A 23 -59.50 18.47 -7.61
CA ALA A 23 -60.49 19.39 -8.13
C ALA A 23 -60.20 19.74 -9.59
N ALA A 24 -58.95 20.12 -9.91
CA ALA A 24 -58.55 20.49 -11.26
C ALA A 24 -58.67 19.34 -12.27
N LEU A 25 -58.29 18.10 -11.90
CA LEU A 25 -58.50 16.92 -12.74
C LEU A 25 -59.98 16.59 -12.93
N SER A 26 -60.84 16.84 -11.93
CA SER A 26 -62.30 16.73 -12.13
C SER A 26 -62.78 17.77 -13.13
N THR A 27 -62.45 19.05 -12.94
CA THR A 27 -62.92 20.11 -13.83
C THR A 27 -62.49 19.89 -15.29
N TRP A 28 -61.24 19.50 -15.53
CA TRP A 28 -60.77 19.17 -16.89
C TRP A 28 -61.40 17.91 -17.49
N ARG A 29 -61.80 16.94 -16.66
CA ARG A 29 -62.60 15.78 -17.08
C ARG A 29 -64.03 16.19 -17.43
N ASP A 30 -64.65 17.03 -16.60
CA ASP A 30 -66.04 17.46 -16.73
C ASP A 30 -66.25 18.43 -17.91
N ILE A 31 -65.23 19.25 -18.24
CA ILE A 31 -65.17 20.06 -19.47
C ILE A 31 -65.15 19.19 -20.73
N ASN A 32 -64.60 17.98 -20.64
CA ASN A 32 -64.32 17.06 -21.75
C ASN A 32 -63.92 17.78 -23.06
N PHE A 33 -62.68 18.24 -23.11
CA PHE A 33 -62.15 19.03 -24.22
C PHE A 33 -62.38 18.40 -25.60
N VAL A 34 -62.41 17.06 -25.70
CA VAL A 34 -62.68 16.32 -26.95
C VAL A 34 -64.10 16.58 -27.46
N ASP A 35 -65.11 16.49 -26.58
CA ASP A 35 -66.51 16.73 -26.94
C ASP A 35 -66.74 18.22 -27.29
N LEU A 36 -66.13 19.14 -26.53
CA LEU A 36 -66.20 20.58 -26.81
C LEU A 36 -65.56 20.91 -28.17
N GLN A 37 -64.41 20.30 -28.49
CA GLN A 37 -63.75 20.43 -29.79
C GLN A 37 -64.62 19.85 -30.91
N GLN A 38 -65.30 18.72 -30.70
CA GLN A 38 -66.21 18.11 -31.69
C GLN A 38 -67.44 18.99 -31.94
N GLN A 39 -68.04 19.58 -30.90
CA GLN A 39 -69.15 20.54 -31.03
C GLN A 39 -68.73 21.79 -31.81
N LEU A 40 -67.54 22.33 -31.54
CA LEU A 40 -67.02 23.49 -32.26
C LEU A 40 -66.68 23.16 -33.72
N ASN A 41 -66.06 22.00 -33.98
CA ASN A 41 -65.80 21.51 -35.34
C ASN A 41 -67.06 21.26 -36.17
N THR A 42 -68.20 21.00 -35.52
CA THR A 42 -69.49 20.83 -36.20
C THR A 42 -70.16 22.18 -36.46
N THR A 43 -70.15 23.09 -35.49
CA THR A 43 -70.85 24.39 -35.58
C THR A 43 -70.09 25.44 -36.40
N ALA A 44 -68.75 25.46 -36.38
CA ALA A 44 -67.93 26.40 -37.14
C ALA A 44 -68.18 26.38 -38.67
N PRO A 45 -68.19 25.22 -39.37
CA PRO A 45 -68.46 25.20 -40.81
C PRO A 45 -69.90 25.61 -41.15
N GLU A 46 -70.89 25.26 -40.33
CA GLU A 46 -72.28 25.70 -40.52
C GLU A 46 -72.41 27.22 -40.41
N LEU A 47 -71.72 27.83 -39.43
CA LEU A 47 -71.71 29.27 -39.21
C LEU A 47 -71.03 30.02 -40.37
N LEU A 48 -69.95 29.45 -40.91
CA LEU A 48 -69.20 29.98 -42.05
C LEU A 48 -70.03 29.88 -43.35
N GLU A 49 -70.74 28.77 -43.57
CA GLU A 49 -71.64 28.64 -44.73
C GLU A 49 -72.85 29.58 -44.61
N ALA A 50 -73.42 29.74 -43.40
CA ALA A 50 -74.44 30.75 -43.12
C ALA A 50 -73.91 32.20 -43.29
N GLN A 51 -72.59 32.43 -43.14
CA GLN A 51 -71.97 33.72 -43.47
C GLN A 51 -71.94 33.96 -44.99
N LYS A 52 -71.51 32.97 -45.78
CA LYS A 52 -71.52 33.06 -47.26
C LYS A 52 -72.94 33.24 -47.80
N ALA A 53 -73.91 32.46 -47.29
CA ALA A 53 -75.30 32.52 -47.70
C ALA A 53 -75.91 33.92 -47.45
N ALA A 54 -75.65 34.54 -46.29
CA ALA A 54 -76.11 35.89 -46.00
C ALA A 54 -75.52 36.96 -46.95
N VAL A 55 -74.24 36.82 -47.35
CA VAL A 55 -73.63 37.74 -48.35
C VAL A 55 -74.32 37.60 -49.71
N ALA A 56 -74.60 36.37 -50.15
CA ALA A 56 -75.32 36.09 -51.39
C ALA A 56 -76.79 36.60 -51.34
N ASN A 57 -77.50 36.35 -50.24
CA ASN A 57 -78.87 36.81 -50.03
C ASN A 57 -78.96 38.33 -49.96
N ARG A 58 -78.04 39.01 -49.27
CA ARG A 58 -77.96 40.47 -49.24
C ARG A 58 -77.80 41.07 -50.63
N LYS A 59 -76.98 40.46 -51.50
CA LYS A 59 -76.85 40.85 -52.91
C LYS A 59 -78.17 40.64 -53.67
N LYS A 60 -78.78 39.47 -53.53
CA LYS A 60 -80.08 39.12 -54.15
C LYS A 60 -81.20 40.08 -53.74
N LEU A 61 -81.27 40.47 -52.47
CA LEU A 61 -82.20 41.46 -51.94
C LEU A 61 -81.95 42.86 -52.53
N ALA A 62 -80.69 43.28 -52.65
CA ALA A 62 -80.36 44.55 -53.29
C ALA A 62 -80.79 44.58 -54.77
N ASP A 63 -80.58 43.49 -55.50
CA ASP A 63 -81.03 43.36 -56.89
C ASP A 63 -82.58 43.33 -57.00
N GLN A 64 -83.28 42.60 -56.13
CA GLN A 64 -84.74 42.58 -56.08
C GLN A 64 -85.36 43.94 -55.72
N THR A 65 -84.76 44.67 -54.78
CA THR A 65 -85.18 46.04 -54.41
C THR A 65 -84.91 47.04 -55.54
N ARG A 66 -83.82 46.86 -56.30
CA ARG A 66 -83.56 47.67 -57.51
C ARG A 66 -84.59 47.37 -58.60
N GLU A 67 -85.00 46.13 -58.77
CA GLU A 67 -85.97 45.74 -59.79
C GLU A 67 -87.40 46.20 -59.43
N PHE A 68 -87.80 46.05 -58.17
CA PHE A 68 -89.05 46.61 -57.62
C PHE A 68 -89.18 48.11 -57.90
N LYS A 69 -88.10 48.87 -57.72
CA LYS A 69 -88.07 50.33 -58.01
C LYS A 69 -88.30 50.68 -59.48
N LYS A 70 -88.03 49.78 -60.43
CA LYS A 70 -88.22 50.01 -61.87
C LYS A 70 -89.61 49.66 -62.39
N GLN A 71 -90.41 48.91 -61.63
CA GLN A 71 -91.73 48.45 -62.09
C GLN A 71 -92.73 49.61 -62.19
N PRO A 72 -93.71 49.56 -63.11
CA PRO A 72 -94.81 50.52 -63.17
C PRO A 72 -95.66 50.48 -61.88
N ASP A 73 -96.24 51.61 -61.48
CA ASP A 73 -96.99 51.72 -60.21
C ASP A 73 -98.16 50.74 -60.08
N ALA A 74 -98.80 50.37 -61.19
CA ALA A 74 -99.85 49.36 -61.24
C ALA A 74 -99.40 47.96 -60.78
N ASN A 75 -98.12 47.61 -60.96
CA ASN A 75 -97.58 46.27 -60.67
C ASN A 75 -96.82 46.19 -59.33
N LYS A 76 -96.54 47.34 -58.70
CA LYS A 76 -95.91 47.41 -57.38
C LYS A 76 -96.68 46.73 -56.23
N PRO A 77 -98.03 46.78 -56.12
CA PRO A 77 -98.72 46.09 -55.02
C PRO A 77 -98.49 44.57 -55.03
N ASP A 78 -98.39 43.95 -56.21
CA ASP A 78 -98.20 42.50 -56.36
C ASP A 78 -96.78 42.05 -55.99
N SER A 79 -95.76 42.87 -56.31
CA SER A 79 -94.34 42.55 -56.06
C SER A 79 -93.84 43.00 -54.68
N PHE A 80 -94.54 43.91 -54.00
CA PHE A 80 -94.20 44.38 -52.65
C PHE A 80 -94.25 43.27 -51.60
N LYS A 81 -95.30 42.44 -51.62
CA LYS A 81 -95.50 41.36 -50.63
C LYS A 81 -94.41 40.26 -50.71
N PRO A 82 -93.99 39.78 -51.90
CA PRO A 82 -92.80 38.95 -52.06
C PRO A 82 -91.51 39.60 -51.54
N LEU A 83 -91.28 40.89 -51.85
CA LEU A 83 -90.06 41.59 -51.44
C LEU A 83 -89.97 41.75 -49.91
N LEU A 84 -91.06 42.16 -49.27
CA LEU A 84 -91.15 42.26 -47.82
C LEU A 84 -90.89 40.90 -47.15
N LYS A 85 -91.44 39.81 -47.70
CA LYS A 85 -91.20 38.45 -47.22
C LYS A 85 -89.73 38.01 -47.38
N ALA A 86 -89.05 38.44 -48.44
CA ALA A 86 -87.62 38.19 -48.62
C ALA A 86 -86.77 38.94 -47.57
N TYR A 87 -87.08 40.19 -47.27
CA TYR A 87 -86.42 40.95 -46.18
C TYR A 87 -86.66 40.31 -44.81
N GLN A 88 -87.90 39.93 -44.50
CA GLN A 88 -88.25 39.21 -43.27
C GLN A 88 -87.40 37.93 -43.13
N THR A 89 -87.35 37.12 -44.19
CA THR A 89 -86.60 35.85 -44.19
C THR A 89 -85.11 36.06 -43.91
N GLU A 90 -84.48 37.10 -44.49
CA GLU A 90 -83.06 37.37 -44.26
C GLU A 90 -82.78 37.93 -42.86
N ILE A 91 -83.70 38.72 -42.28
CA ILE A 91 -83.60 39.17 -40.88
C ILE A 91 -83.71 37.97 -39.94
N ASP A 92 -84.62 37.04 -40.22
CA ASP A 92 -84.80 35.82 -39.42
C ASP A 92 -83.57 34.89 -39.51
N THR A 93 -82.98 34.71 -40.70
CA THR A 93 -81.73 33.92 -40.87
C THR A 93 -80.52 34.59 -40.20
N LEU A 94 -80.38 35.92 -40.32
CA LEU A 94 -79.33 36.67 -39.65
C LEU A 94 -79.43 36.55 -38.13
N THR A 95 -80.64 36.69 -37.59
CA THR A 95 -80.92 36.53 -36.14
C THR A 95 -80.61 35.10 -35.67
N LYS A 96 -80.99 34.08 -36.46
CA LYS A 96 -80.65 32.68 -36.17
C LYS A 96 -79.13 32.44 -36.16
N ARG A 97 -78.39 33.03 -37.11
CA ARG A 97 -76.92 32.94 -37.15
C ARG A 97 -76.26 33.64 -35.97
N SER A 98 -76.75 34.82 -35.57
CA SER A 98 -76.22 35.55 -34.40
C SER A 98 -76.36 34.71 -33.14
N LYS A 99 -77.57 34.18 -32.87
CA LYS A 99 -77.82 33.29 -31.72
C LYS A 99 -76.97 32.02 -31.74
N ALA A 100 -76.73 31.42 -32.91
CA ALA A 100 -75.84 30.26 -33.03
C ALA A 100 -74.38 30.62 -32.70
N ALA A 101 -73.89 31.78 -33.17
CA ALA A 101 -72.55 32.28 -32.88
C ALA A 101 -72.37 32.61 -31.40
N GLU A 102 -73.32 33.34 -30.81
CA GLU A 102 -73.35 33.74 -29.41
C GLU A 102 -73.39 32.52 -28.49
N ASN A 103 -74.25 31.54 -28.77
CA ASN A 103 -74.32 30.30 -27.99
C ASN A 103 -73.03 29.47 -28.08
N ALA A 104 -72.42 29.35 -29.27
CA ALA A 104 -71.16 28.65 -29.44
C ALA A 104 -70.01 29.32 -28.66
N PHE A 105 -69.94 30.66 -28.72
CA PHE A 105 -68.96 31.45 -27.96
C PHE A 105 -69.16 31.32 -26.45
N LEU A 106 -70.40 31.47 -25.96
CA LEU A 106 -70.72 31.38 -24.53
C LEU A 106 -70.47 29.98 -23.96
N ASN A 107 -70.70 28.92 -24.73
CA ASN A 107 -70.38 27.55 -24.33
C ASN A 107 -68.87 27.38 -24.07
N VAL A 108 -68.03 27.80 -25.03
CA VAL A 108 -66.56 27.75 -24.91
C VAL A 108 -66.07 28.66 -23.78
N HIS A 109 -66.61 29.88 -23.66
CA HIS A 109 -66.24 30.82 -22.59
C HIS A 109 -66.60 30.27 -21.20
N SER A 110 -67.78 29.67 -21.05
CA SER A 110 -68.21 29.06 -19.79
C SER A 110 -67.31 27.89 -19.39
N ALA A 111 -66.92 27.04 -20.34
CA ALA A 111 -66.02 25.91 -20.10
C ALA A 111 -64.58 26.35 -19.76
N LEU A 112 -64.08 27.43 -20.38
CA LEU A 112 -62.73 27.95 -20.09
C LEU A 112 -62.66 28.80 -18.82
N THR A 113 -63.75 29.45 -18.40
CA THR A 113 -63.77 30.27 -17.18
C THR A 113 -63.79 29.42 -15.91
N SER A 114 -64.37 28.21 -15.97
CA SER A 114 -64.30 27.24 -14.87
C SER A 114 -62.98 26.47 -14.83
N ALA A 115 -62.24 26.40 -15.95
CA ALA A 115 -61.00 25.64 -16.07
C ALA A 115 -59.84 26.28 -15.27
N PRO A 116 -59.20 25.55 -14.34
CA PRO A 116 -57.94 26.00 -13.75
C PRO A 116 -56.79 25.89 -14.75
N ASP A 117 -55.83 26.80 -14.69
CA ASP A 117 -54.64 26.83 -15.55
C ASP A 117 -53.88 25.48 -15.49
N PRO A 118 -53.66 24.79 -16.63
CA PRO A 118 -52.96 23.51 -16.66
C PRO A 118 -51.43 23.64 -16.52
N TYR A 119 -50.82 24.80 -16.79
CA TYR A 119 -49.36 24.95 -16.73
C TYR A 119 -48.79 24.69 -15.32
N PRO A 120 -49.33 25.26 -14.23
CA PRO A 120 -48.94 24.92 -12.86
C PRO A 120 -49.06 23.45 -12.49
N LEU A 121 -50.06 22.73 -13.04
CA LEU A 121 -50.22 21.29 -12.80
C LEU A 121 -49.11 20.49 -13.50
N LEU A 122 -48.82 20.80 -14.77
CA LEU A 122 -47.80 20.11 -15.56
C LEU A 122 -46.40 20.31 -15.00
N GLU A 123 -46.09 21.51 -14.50
CA GLU A 123 -44.82 21.84 -13.85
C GLU A 123 -44.57 20.99 -12.61
N VAL A 124 -45.57 20.88 -11.72
CA VAL A 124 -45.49 20.05 -10.51
C VAL A 124 -45.52 18.55 -10.83
N ILE A 125 -46.23 18.11 -11.87
CA ILE A 125 -46.18 16.70 -12.32
C ILE A 125 -44.79 16.34 -12.84
N LEU A 126 -44.12 17.26 -13.55
CA LEU A 126 -42.75 17.09 -14.03
C LEU A 126 -41.74 17.06 -12.86
N GLU A 127 -41.93 17.91 -11.85
CA GLU A 127 -41.13 17.90 -10.61
C GLU A 127 -41.37 16.64 -9.74
N GLN A 128 -42.60 16.14 -9.67
CA GLN A 128 -42.92 14.85 -9.05
C GLN A 128 -42.35 13.66 -9.82
N ALA A 129 -42.32 13.70 -11.15
CA ALA A 129 -41.70 12.67 -11.98
C ALA A 129 -40.16 12.65 -11.81
N ALA A 130 -39.53 13.81 -11.73
CA ALA A 130 -38.09 13.93 -11.44
C ALA A 130 -37.76 13.37 -10.04
N SER A 131 -38.48 13.83 -9.01
CA SER A 131 -38.27 13.36 -7.64
C SER A 131 -38.62 11.89 -7.41
N LEU A 132 -39.50 11.28 -8.22
CA LEU A 132 -39.73 9.83 -8.22
C LEU A 132 -38.50 9.05 -8.71
N ASN A 133 -37.83 9.53 -9.76
CA ASN A 133 -36.60 8.93 -10.27
C ASN A 133 -35.44 9.07 -9.24
N ASP A 134 -35.37 10.21 -8.56
CA ASP A 134 -34.42 10.41 -7.45
C ASP A 134 -34.75 9.50 -6.25
N LEU A 135 -36.03 9.28 -5.94
CA LEU A 135 -36.45 8.35 -4.89
C LEU A 135 -36.08 6.89 -5.23
N GLU A 136 -36.14 6.49 -6.50
CA GLU A 136 -35.75 5.16 -6.95
C GLU A 136 -34.23 4.96 -6.88
N SER A 137 -33.43 5.96 -7.28
CA SER A 137 -31.97 5.92 -7.11
C SER A 137 -31.56 5.89 -5.62
N LEU A 138 -32.18 6.73 -4.78
CA LEU A 138 -31.99 6.71 -3.33
C LEU A 138 -32.34 5.37 -2.69
N LYS A 139 -33.41 4.69 -3.15
CA LYS A 139 -33.75 3.33 -2.68
C LYS A 139 -32.71 2.31 -3.10
N HIS A 140 -32.17 2.39 -4.32
CA HIS A 140 -31.11 1.50 -4.79
C HIS A 140 -29.83 1.68 -3.97
N ASP A 141 -29.41 2.93 -3.75
CA ASP A 141 -28.24 3.24 -2.93
C ASP A 141 -28.43 2.82 -1.46
N ASN A 142 -29.63 2.98 -0.91
CA ASN A 142 -29.94 2.54 0.45
C ASN A 142 -29.88 1.01 0.59
N ALA A 143 -30.43 0.27 -0.39
CA ALA A 143 -30.32 -1.20 -0.44
C ALA A 143 -28.85 -1.66 -0.55
N LYS A 144 -28.06 -1.00 -1.41
CA LYS A 144 -26.63 -1.28 -1.56
C LYS A 144 -25.84 -1.01 -0.28
N LEU A 145 -26.10 0.12 0.40
CA LEU A 145 -25.50 0.43 1.70
C LEU A 145 -25.89 -0.59 2.78
N HIS A 146 -27.10 -1.14 2.73
CA HIS A 146 -27.50 -2.23 3.62
C HIS A 146 -26.76 -3.54 3.33
N ASP A 147 -26.55 -3.90 2.07
CA ASP A 147 -25.75 -5.06 1.67
C ASP A 147 -24.27 -4.89 2.05
N ASP A 148 -23.69 -3.71 1.82
CA ASP A 148 -22.31 -3.38 2.22
C ASP A 148 -22.14 -3.42 3.75
N LEU A 149 -23.14 -2.95 4.51
CA LEU A 149 -23.18 -3.09 5.97
C LEU A 149 -23.29 -4.55 6.43
N ALA A 150 -24.09 -5.38 5.76
CA ALA A 150 -24.20 -6.80 6.06
C ALA A 150 -22.89 -7.55 5.77
N GLN A 151 -22.23 -7.26 4.63
CA GLN A 151 -20.94 -7.83 4.27
C GLN A 151 -19.83 -7.40 5.25
N THR A 152 -19.75 -6.12 5.59
CA THR A 152 -18.75 -5.62 6.54
C THR A 152 -18.97 -6.17 7.95
N ALA A 153 -20.22 -6.32 8.40
CA ALA A 153 -20.53 -7.02 9.65
C ALA A 153 -20.07 -8.49 9.62
N GLY A 154 -20.31 -9.21 8.52
CA GLY A 154 -19.81 -10.59 8.33
C GLY A 154 -18.29 -10.69 8.38
N LEU A 155 -17.58 -9.76 7.73
CA LEU A 155 -16.11 -9.68 7.79
C LEU A 155 -15.58 -9.36 9.20
N VAL A 156 -16.30 -8.56 9.99
CA VAL A 156 -15.95 -8.27 11.39
C VAL A 156 -16.11 -9.50 12.27
N GLU A 157 -17.19 -10.29 12.14
CA GLU A 157 -17.35 -11.52 12.90
C GLU A 157 -16.32 -12.58 12.50
N ALA A 158 -16.05 -12.76 11.20
CA ALA A 158 -14.97 -13.63 10.74
C ALA A 158 -13.59 -13.19 11.29
N SER A 159 -13.33 -11.88 11.39
CA SER A 159 -12.10 -11.35 12.00
C SER A 159 -12.01 -11.66 13.50
N LYS A 160 -13.13 -11.59 14.24
CA LYS A 160 -13.19 -11.98 15.66
C LYS A 160 -12.95 -13.47 15.87
N GLU A 161 -13.51 -14.33 15.02
CA GLU A 161 -13.29 -15.78 15.09
C GLU A 161 -11.82 -16.12 14.86
N ASN A 162 -11.19 -15.54 13.82
CA ASN A 162 -9.75 -15.66 13.57
C ASN A 162 -8.89 -15.14 14.73
N GLN A 163 -9.28 -14.02 15.38
CA GLN A 163 -8.59 -13.52 16.58
C GLN A 163 -8.70 -14.48 17.77
N ALA A 164 -9.87 -15.09 17.98
CA ALA A 164 -10.09 -16.07 19.04
C ALA A 164 -9.28 -17.36 18.80
N GLU A 165 -9.21 -17.84 17.56
CA GLU A 165 -8.35 -18.97 17.20
C GLU A 165 -6.87 -18.64 17.39
N ASN A 166 -6.40 -17.48 16.95
CA ASN A 166 -5.01 -17.05 17.13
C ASN A 166 -4.64 -16.95 18.62
N ALA A 167 -5.51 -16.36 19.45
CA ALA A 167 -5.31 -16.33 20.91
C ALA A 167 -5.22 -17.75 21.52
N ARG A 168 -6.05 -18.70 21.06
CA ARG A 168 -6.01 -20.11 21.47
C ARG A 168 -4.72 -20.81 21.03
N LEU A 169 -4.23 -20.54 19.82
CA LEU A 169 -2.96 -21.06 19.31
C LEU A 169 -1.77 -20.49 20.10
N GLN A 170 -1.78 -19.20 20.41
CA GLN A 170 -0.76 -18.55 21.27
C GLN A 170 -0.73 -19.17 22.67
N GLN A 171 -1.89 -19.35 23.32
CA GLN A 171 -1.97 -20.05 24.61
C GLN A 171 -1.42 -21.49 24.53
N ARG A 172 -1.67 -22.19 23.42
CA ARG A 172 -1.12 -23.53 23.20
C ARG A 172 0.40 -23.52 23.00
N MET A 173 0.96 -22.54 22.30
CA MET A 173 2.42 -22.39 22.19
C MET A 173 3.04 -22.13 23.56
N LEU A 174 2.54 -21.16 24.31
CA LEU A 174 3.02 -20.84 25.66
C LEU A 174 2.97 -22.04 26.61
N SER A 175 1.90 -22.85 26.54
CA SER A 175 1.80 -24.10 27.31
C SER A 175 2.85 -25.14 26.88
N LEU A 176 3.13 -25.27 25.58
CA LEU A 176 4.16 -26.19 25.09
C LEU A 176 5.57 -25.70 25.45
N GLU A 177 5.83 -24.40 25.35
CA GLU A 177 7.09 -23.76 25.77
C GLU A 177 7.34 -23.97 27.27
N GLN A 178 6.33 -23.78 28.13
CA GLN A 178 6.42 -24.07 29.56
C GLN A 178 6.67 -25.56 29.84
N ASP A 179 5.99 -26.46 29.12
CA ASP A 179 6.21 -27.92 29.22
C ASP A 179 7.63 -28.32 28.78
N PHE A 180 8.19 -27.67 27.76
CA PHE A 180 9.56 -27.90 27.30
C PHE A 180 10.59 -27.35 28.29
N GLU A 181 10.38 -26.13 28.80
CA GLU A 181 11.24 -25.51 29.80
C GLU A 181 11.25 -26.33 31.11
N ALA A 182 10.09 -26.78 31.59
CA ALA A 182 10.00 -27.66 32.75
C ALA A 182 10.73 -29.00 32.56
N LYS A 183 10.64 -29.61 31.37
CA LYS A 183 11.40 -30.84 31.02
C LYS A 183 12.89 -30.57 30.91
N LEU A 184 13.30 -29.40 30.42
CA LEU A 184 14.70 -28.99 30.33
C LEU A 184 15.29 -28.79 31.72
N GLN A 185 14.60 -28.04 32.60
CA GLN A 185 14.98 -27.84 33.99
C GLN A 185 15.04 -29.15 34.78
N GLN A 186 14.09 -30.07 34.55
CA GLN A 186 14.15 -31.42 35.15
C GLN A 186 15.37 -32.21 34.67
N ARG A 187 15.72 -32.12 33.38
CA ARG A 187 16.90 -32.77 32.80
C ARG A 187 18.21 -32.17 33.32
N THR A 188 18.32 -30.84 33.42
CA THR A 188 19.53 -30.18 33.94
C THR A 188 19.71 -30.47 35.43
N ALA A 189 18.67 -30.34 36.25
CA ALA A 189 18.73 -30.67 37.67
C ALA A 189 19.12 -32.14 37.93
N ALA A 190 18.63 -33.08 37.10
CA ALA A 190 19.03 -34.49 37.18
C ALA A 190 20.52 -34.70 36.84
N LEU A 191 21.04 -34.01 35.80
CA LEU A 191 22.46 -34.06 35.44
C LEU A 191 23.36 -33.39 36.47
N GLU A 192 22.92 -32.28 37.08
CA GLU A 192 23.62 -31.59 38.16
C GLU A 192 23.71 -32.48 39.42
N LEU A 193 22.62 -33.20 39.76
CA LEU A 193 22.62 -34.19 40.84
C LEU A 193 23.54 -35.38 40.54
N GLU A 194 23.55 -35.89 39.29
CA GLU A 194 24.44 -36.98 38.89
C GLU A 194 25.92 -36.54 38.93
N LEU A 195 26.21 -35.30 38.50
CA LEU A 195 27.54 -34.71 38.58
C LEU A 195 27.98 -34.49 40.02
N SER A 196 27.14 -33.91 40.88
CA SER A 196 27.48 -33.67 42.29
C SER A 196 27.73 -34.99 43.03
N ALA A 197 26.89 -36.02 42.81
CA ALA A 197 27.10 -37.36 43.35
C ALA A 197 28.45 -37.97 42.92
N LYS A 198 28.84 -37.83 41.64
CA LYS A 198 30.15 -38.28 41.14
C LYS A 198 31.32 -37.50 41.76
N TRP A 199 31.15 -36.20 41.99
CA TRP A 199 32.17 -35.38 42.67
C TRP A 199 32.30 -35.76 44.14
N ASP A 200 31.19 -35.98 44.85
CA ASP A 200 31.18 -36.42 46.25
C ASP A 200 31.79 -37.81 46.42
N GLU A 201 31.49 -38.75 45.51
CA GLU A 201 32.12 -40.07 45.48
C GLU A 201 33.63 -39.94 45.23
N ARG A 202 34.06 -39.08 44.30
CA ARG A 202 35.48 -38.82 44.03
C ARG A 202 36.18 -38.18 45.24
N ILE A 203 35.53 -37.25 45.92
CA ILE A 203 36.04 -36.62 47.16
C ILE A 203 36.14 -37.66 48.28
N ARG A 204 35.15 -38.55 48.43
CA ARG A 204 35.17 -39.65 49.41
C ARG A 204 36.32 -40.60 49.14
N ASN A 205 36.49 -41.05 47.89
CA ASN A 205 37.59 -41.92 47.45
C ASN A 205 38.97 -41.27 47.64
N LEU A 206 39.09 -39.94 47.48
CA LEU A 206 40.34 -39.22 47.76
C LEU A 206 40.61 -39.12 49.26
N LYS A 207 39.60 -38.81 50.08
CA LYS A 207 39.71 -38.80 51.56
C LYS A 207 40.08 -40.17 52.11
N GLU A 208 39.47 -41.24 51.60
CA GLU A 208 39.78 -42.61 52.02
C GLU A 208 41.25 -42.96 51.72
N ARG A 209 41.72 -42.69 50.49
CA ARG A 209 43.14 -42.82 50.12
C ARG A 209 44.06 -41.96 50.99
N GLU A 210 43.68 -40.73 51.33
CA GLU A 210 44.44 -39.86 52.23
C GLU A 210 44.54 -40.48 53.64
N THR A 211 43.44 -41.05 54.16
CA THR A 211 43.48 -41.75 55.45
C THR A 211 44.32 -43.02 55.39
N ASP A 212 44.30 -43.78 54.30
CA ASP A 212 45.11 -44.99 54.16
C ASP A 212 46.60 -44.68 53.96
N LEU A 213 46.93 -43.64 53.19
CA LEU A 213 48.29 -43.11 53.11
C LEU A 213 48.76 -42.65 54.49
N THR A 214 47.92 -41.93 55.24
CA THR A 214 48.23 -41.51 56.62
C THR A 214 48.44 -42.71 57.56
N LYS A 215 47.59 -43.74 57.49
CA LYS A 215 47.79 -45.01 58.24
C LYS A 215 49.12 -45.68 57.85
N SER A 216 49.44 -45.76 56.55
CA SER A 216 50.67 -46.36 56.06
C SER A 216 51.93 -45.59 56.48
N LEU A 217 51.84 -44.25 56.52
CA LEU A 217 52.90 -43.37 56.97
C LEU A 217 53.10 -43.47 58.49
N ASN A 218 52.02 -43.52 59.27
CA ASN A 218 52.08 -43.80 60.71
C ASN A 218 52.68 -45.18 61.00
N LEU A 219 52.27 -46.22 60.25
CA LEU A 219 52.85 -47.57 60.36
C LEU A 219 54.34 -47.57 60.01
N ALA A 220 54.75 -46.88 58.94
CA ALA A 220 56.16 -46.76 58.57
C ALA A 220 56.98 -45.97 59.61
N GLN A 221 56.40 -44.92 60.19
CA GLN A 221 57.00 -44.17 61.30
C GLN A 221 57.13 -45.02 62.57
N GLU A 222 56.12 -45.82 62.89
CA GLU A 222 56.14 -46.75 64.03
C GLU A 222 57.15 -47.88 63.80
N GLN A 223 57.19 -48.45 62.58
CA GLN A 223 58.24 -49.40 62.18
C GLN A 223 59.62 -48.76 62.30
N LEU A 224 59.82 -47.52 61.85
CA LEU A 224 61.11 -46.83 61.94
C LEU A 224 61.49 -46.49 63.40
N LYS A 225 60.50 -46.15 64.25
CA LYS A 225 60.69 -45.99 65.70
C LYS A 225 61.03 -47.32 66.37
N HIS A 226 60.39 -48.41 65.96
CA HIS A 226 60.66 -49.76 66.44
C HIS A 226 61.98 -50.30 65.90
N PHE A 227 62.41 -49.94 64.69
CA PHE A 227 63.76 -50.21 64.18
C PHE A 227 64.81 -49.42 64.96
N LYS A 228 64.60 -48.13 65.23
CA LYS A 228 65.47 -47.37 66.15
C LYS A 228 65.55 -47.99 67.54
N SER A 229 64.42 -48.35 68.13
CA SER A 229 64.38 -49.06 69.41
C SER A 229 64.99 -50.48 69.34
N LYS A 230 64.89 -51.15 68.18
CA LYS A 230 65.60 -52.40 67.91
C LYS A 230 67.09 -52.21 67.70
N ASP A 231 67.54 -51.10 67.15
CA ASP A 231 68.96 -50.78 67.00
C ASP A 231 69.54 -50.32 68.34
N GLU A 232 68.78 -49.60 69.16
CA GLU A 232 69.09 -49.29 70.57
C GLU A 232 69.15 -50.59 71.41
N THR A 233 68.19 -51.49 71.24
CA THR A 233 68.21 -52.79 71.94
C THR A 233 69.14 -53.82 71.29
N ALA A 234 69.57 -53.67 70.03
CA ALA A 234 70.56 -54.51 69.34
C ALA A 234 71.97 -53.99 69.53
N THR A 235 72.17 -52.70 69.80
CA THR A 235 73.43 -52.18 70.34
C THR A 235 73.55 -52.57 71.81
N ALA A 236 72.49 -52.42 72.61
CA ALA A 236 72.43 -53.00 73.96
C ALA A 236 72.57 -54.54 73.94
N LYS A 237 72.05 -55.23 72.91
CA LYS A 237 72.25 -56.67 72.68
C LYS A 237 73.50 -57.02 71.89
N LEU A 238 74.34 -56.09 71.43
CA LEU A 238 75.71 -56.38 71.02
C LEU A 238 76.64 -56.21 72.21
N LEU A 239 76.28 -55.35 73.17
CA LEU A 239 76.76 -55.41 74.55
C LEU A 239 76.34 -56.74 75.24
N GLU A 240 75.11 -57.23 75.07
CA GLU A 240 74.61 -58.50 75.65
C GLU A 240 75.02 -59.76 74.85
N LYS A 241 75.15 -59.69 73.52
CA LYS A 241 75.62 -60.79 72.64
C LYS A 241 77.16 -60.82 72.50
N GLY A 242 77.85 -59.94 73.22
CA GLY A 242 79.17 -60.28 73.74
C GLY A 242 79.16 -61.43 74.75
N LEU A 243 77.98 -61.90 75.20
CA LEU A 243 77.85 -62.91 76.26
C LEU A 243 77.10 -64.21 75.88
N GLU A 244 76.14 -64.24 74.94
CA GLU A 244 75.34 -65.46 74.67
C GLU A 244 74.95 -65.70 73.19
N ASP A 245 75.04 -66.96 72.75
CA ASP A 245 74.93 -67.41 71.35
C ASP A 245 74.02 -68.65 71.17
N GLU A 246 73.66 -68.98 69.92
CA GLU A 246 72.86 -70.17 69.49
C GLU A 246 71.36 -70.21 69.94
N GLN A 247 70.40 -70.86 69.26
CA GLN A 247 70.48 -72.10 68.47
C GLN A 247 69.32 -72.25 67.43
N HIS A 248 69.49 -73.23 66.52
CA HIS A 248 68.51 -73.66 65.48
C HIS A 248 67.71 -74.91 65.96
N GLN A 249 66.78 -75.58 65.25
CA GLN A 249 66.31 -75.61 63.83
C GLN A 249 64.89 -76.24 63.78
N ASP A 250 64.11 -76.09 62.69
CA ASP A 250 63.29 -77.22 62.12
C ASP A 250 62.45 -76.85 60.87
N ARG A 251 62.71 -77.50 59.72
CA ARG A 251 61.92 -77.45 58.48
C ARG A 251 62.27 -78.64 57.58
N ASN A 252 61.41 -79.68 57.44
CA ASN A 252 61.44 -80.57 56.26
C ASN A 252 60.24 -81.54 56.02
N ALA A 253 59.06 -81.33 56.63
CA ALA A 253 57.93 -82.28 56.48
C ALA A 253 56.87 -81.92 55.41
N ASN A 254 56.81 -80.68 54.92
CA ASN A 254 55.64 -80.16 54.17
C ASN A 254 55.64 -80.41 52.65
N GLY A 255 56.66 -81.07 52.08
CA GLY A 255 56.85 -81.12 50.62
C GLY A 255 55.80 -81.93 49.84
N SER A 256 55.43 -83.11 50.35
CA SER A 256 54.65 -84.11 49.57
C SER A 256 53.15 -83.79 49.45
N PHE A 257 52.57 -83.05 50.39
CA PHE A 257 51.14 -82.69 50.36
C PHE A 257 50.84 -81.60 49.32
N ALA A 258 51.76 -80.65 49.14
CA ALA A 258 51.58 -79.51 48.24
C ALA A 258 51.51 -79.90 46.75
N GLU A 259 52.15 -81.00 46.35
CA GLU A 259 52.16 -81.49 44.96
C GLU A 259 50.80 -82.05 44.55
N VAL A 260 50.13 -82.80 45.45
CA VAL A 260 48.80 -83.37 45.20
C VAL A 260 47.72 -82.27 45.16
N GLU A 261 47.82 -81.24 45.99
CA GLU A 261 46.92 -80.08 45.96
C GLU A 261 47.10 -79.23 44.69
N LEU A 262 48.32 -79.16 44.14
CA LEU A 262 48.57 -78.44 42.89
C LEU A 262 47.91 -79.16 41.70
N LEU A 263 48.01 -80.50 41.65
CA LEU A 263 47.39 -81.33 40.61
C LEU A 263 45.85 -81.24 40.60
N SER A 264 45.19 -81.19 41.76
CA SER A 264 43.72 -81.03 41.82
C SER A 264 43.28 -79.65 41.31
N ARG A 265 43.98 -78.58 41.68
CA ARG A 265 43.69 -77.20 41.24
C ARG A 265 43.89 -77.01 39.74
N ASP A 266 44.88 -77.66 39.14
CA ASP A 266 45.07 -77.62 37.69
C ASP A 266 43.98 -78.41 36.94
N LEU A 267 43.48 -79.51 37.51
CA LEU A 267 42.34 -80.25 36.98
C LEU A 267 41.03 -79.44 37.06
N GLU A 268 40.74 -78.80 38.19
CA GLU A 268 39.60 -77.86 38.33
C GLU A 268 39.68 -76.72 37.31
N ARG A 269 40.88 -76.15 37.13
CA ARG A 269 41.13 -75.08 36.16
C ARG A 269 40.94 -75.55 34.72
N ALA A 270 41.25 -76.81 34.41
CA ALA A 270 40.98 -77.40 33.11
C ALA A 270 39.48 -77.56 32.86
N HIS A 271 38.72 -78.09 33.84
CA HIS A 271 37.26 -78.23 33.72
C HIS A 271 36.55 -76.87 33.57
N ALA A 272 36.90 -75.87 34.37
CA ALA A 272 36.33 -74.52 34.24
C ALA A 272 36.60 -73.91 32.84
N ARG A 273 37.78 -74.17 32.25
CA ARG A 273 38.09 -73.76 30.87
C ARG A 273 37.18 -74.46 29.86
N VAL A 274 37.01 -75.78 29.96
CA VAL A 274 36.11 -76.55 29.08
C VAL A 274 34.69 -75.99 29.15
N GLU A 275 34.15 -75.79 30.34
CA GLU A 275 32.78 -75.28 30.57
C GLU A 275 32.58 -73.88 29.96
N THR A 276 33.59 -73.00 30.00
CA THR A 276 33.52 -71.69 29.32
C THR A 276 33.60 -71.78 27.79
N VAL A 277 34.31 -72.77 27.25
CA VAL A 277 34.40 -73.03 25.80
C VAL A 277 33.11 -73.66 25.28
N GLU A 278 32.48 -74.54 26.04
CA GLU A 278 31.18 -75.14 25.71
C GLU A 278 30.07 -74.08 25.67
N ARG A 279 29.97 -73.22 26.70
CA ARG A 279 29.02 -72.08 26.67
C ARG A 279 29.22 -71.17 25.46
N ARG A 280 30.48 -70.86 25.10
CA ARG A 280 30.79 -70.03 23.93
C ARG A 280 30.44 -70.73 22.62
N ASN A 281 30.69 -72.04 22.50
CA ASN A 281 30.25 -72.81 21.33
C ASN A 281 28.72 -72.84 21.19
N GLU A 282 27.99 -72.99 22.29
CA GLU A 282 26.52 -72.99 22.24
C GLU A 282 25.95 -71.60 21.93
N GLN A 283 26.51 -70.54 22.51
CA GLN A 283 26.17 -69.17 22.13
C GLN A 283 26.46 -68.89 20.65
N LEU A 284 27.63 -69.28 20.15
CA LEU A 284 27.99 -69.14 18.74
C LEU A 284 27.06 -69.96 17.82
N ARG A 285 26.56 -71.13 18.25
CA ARG A 285 25.56 -71.89 17.50
C ARG A 285 24.24 -71.14 17.40
N VAL A 286 23.73 -70.58 18.49
CA VAL A 286 22.50 -69.78 18.50
C VAL A 286 22.65 -68.51 17.66
N GLU A 287 23.80 -67.85 17.71
CA GLU A 287 24.11 -66.69 16.86
C GLU A 287 24.21 -67.10 15.38
N ILE A 288 24.87 -68.22 15.04
CA ILE A 288 24.93 -68.76 13.68
C ILE A 288 23.55 -69.18 13.18
N GLU A 289 22.69 -69.76 14.02
CA GLU A 289 21.31 -70.12 13.65
C GLU A 289 20.46 -68.86 13.42
N GLY A 290 20.60 -67.84 14.27
CA GLY A 290 19.93 -66.54 14.10
C GLY A 290 20.33 -65.81 12.82
N VAL A 291 21.61 -65.87 12.44
CA VAL A 291 22.14 -65.34 11.17
C VAL A 291 21.70 -66.20 9.99
N LYS A 292 21.85 -67.53 10.06
CA LYS A 292 21.52 -68.47 8.98
C LYS A 292 20.01 -68.56 8.69
N SER A 293 19.17 -68.33 9.70
CA SER A 293 17.72 -68.23 9.55
C SER A 293 17.29 -66.93 8.84
N GLY A 294 18.19 -65.96 8.61
CA GLY A 294 17.89 -64.67 7.99
C GLY A 294 16.88 -63.81 8.77
N ARG A 295 16.50 -64.20 9.98
CA ARG A 295 15.39 -63.59 10.73
C ARG A 295 15.67 -62.13 11.08
N GLN A 296 16.89 -61.84 11.53
CA GLN A 296 17.31 -60.47 11.84
C GLN A 296 17.43 -59.59 10.60
N GLU A 297 17.75 -60.16 9.43
CA GLU A 297 17.81 -59.42 8.16
C GLU A 297 16.40 -59.15 7.63
N SER A 298 15.51 -60.15 7.70
CA SER A 298 14.09 -60.03 7.34
C SER A 298 13.36 -58.98 8.19
N GLU A 299 13.60 -58.98 9.51
CA GLU A 299 13.02 -57.99 10.44
C GLU A 299 13.51 -56.56 10.13
N LYS A 300 14.81 -56.38 9.89
CA LYS A 300 15.38 -55.09 9.46
C LYS A 300 14.84 -54.65 8.10
N LEU A 301 14.71 -55.56 7.13
CA LEU A 301 14.12 -55.28 5.82
C LEU A 301 12.65 -54.87 5.93
N GLN A 302 11.88 -55.51 6.81
CA GLN A 302 10.49 -55.15 7.05
C GLN A 302 10.36 -53.75 7.66
N ILE A 303 11.16 -53.44 8.69
CA ILE A 303 11.20 -52.10 9.29
C ILE A 303 11.56 -51.03 8.26
N LEU A 304 12.60 -51.26 7.45
CA LEU A 304 13.00 -50.34 6.39
C LEU A 304 11.94 -50.21 5.28
N GLN A 305 11.21 -51.28 4.97
CA GLN A 305 10.12 -51.26 3.99
C GLN A 305 8.93 -50.44 4.51
N ASP A 306 8.55 -50.59 5.78
CA ASP A 306 7.47 -49.82 6.39
C ASP A 306 7.85 -48.35 6.60
N GLU A 307 9.10 -48.06 6.95
CA GLU A 307 9.64 -46.69 6.98
C GLU A 307 9.65 -46.04 5.58
N SER A 308 10.00 -46.81 4.53
CA SER A 308 9.89 -46.33 3.13
C SER A 308 8.44 -46.02 2.77
N ARG A 309 7.50 -46.91 3.08
CA ARG A 309 6.05 -46.69 2.81
C ARG A 309 5.52 -45.46 3.55
N GLU A 310 5.98 -45.19 4.76
CA GLU A 310 5.60 -43.97 5.49
C GLU A 310 6.18 -42.70 4.85
N LYS A 311 7.46 -42.75 4.42
CA LYS A 311 8.09 -41.66 3.65
C LYS A 311 7.38 -41.41 2.32
N ASP A 312 7.02 -42.45 1.59
CA ASP A 312 6.29 -42.37 0.32
C ASP A 312 4.90 -41.72 0.51
N ARG A 313 4.16 -42.09 1.58
CA ARG A 313 2.89 -41.45 1.94
C ARG A 313 3.07 -39.96 2.28
N LYS A 314 4.09 -39.61 3.07
CA LYS A 314 4.41 -38.21 3.40
C LYS A 314 4.80 -37.41 2.15
N LEU A 315 5.57 -38.00 1.24
CA LEU A 315 5.91 -37.38 -0.05
C LEU A 315 4.66 -37.13 -0.90
N GLN A 316 3.73 -38.08 -1.00
CA GLN A 316 2.46 -37.89 -1.72
C GLN A 316 1.58 -36.80 -1.08
N GLN A 317 1.51 -36.72 0.25
CA GLN A 317 0.79 -35.65 0.96
C GLN A 317 1.42 -34.28 0.69
N LEU A 318 2.75 -34.16 0.76
CA LEU A 318 3.48 -32.93 0.46
C LEU A 318 3.37 -32.52 -1.02
N GLN A 319 3.36 -33.49 -1.95
CA GLN A 319 3.13 -33.24 -3.38
C GLN A 319 1.72 -32.69 -3.63
N SER A 320 0.69 -33.30 -3.04
CA SER A 320 -0.70 -32.84 -3.14
C SER A 320 -0.87 -31.42 -2.56
N SER A 321 -0.29 -31.15 -1.40
CA SER A 321 -0.29 -29.81 -0.78
C SER A 321 0.47 -28.77 -1.63
N LEU A 322 1.61 -29.13 -2.20
CA LEU A 322 2.36 -28.26 -3.11
C LEU A 322 1.58 -27.97 -4.41
N GLU A 323 0.82 -28.94 -4.91
CA GLU A 323 -0.03 -28.78 -6.09
C GLU A 323 -1.24 -27.87 -5.80
N SER A 324 -1.91 -28.04 -4.66
CA SER A 324 -3.00 -27.14 -4.25
C SER A 324 -2.51 -25.71 -4.04
N GLU A 325 -1.36 -25.52 -3.38
CA GLU A 325 -0.72 -24.20 -3.20
C GLU A 325 -0.33 -23.56 -4.55
N ARG A 326 0.18 -24.35 -5.50
CA ARG A 326 0.47 -23.86 -6.86
C ARG A 326 -0.79 -23.43 -7.62
N LEU A 327 -1.87 -24.20 -7.52
CA LEU A 327 -3.16 -23.86 -8.14
C LEU A 327 -3.78 -22.60 -7.50
N GLN A 328 -3.70 -22.46 -6.18
CA GLN A 328 -4.15 -21.28 -5.44
C GLN A 328 -3.29 -20.04 -5.75
N SER A 329 -1.97 -20.19 -5.84
CA SER A 329 -1.06 -19.12 -6.26
C SER A 329 -1.35 -18.66 -7.70
N ALA A 330 -1.62 -19.61 -8.61
CA ALA A 330 -1.99 -19.30 -9.99
C ALA A 330 -3.35 -18.60 -10.10
N SER A 331 -4.36 -19.01 -9.31
CA SER A 331 -5.68 -18.38 -9.32
C SER A 331 -5.64 -16.96 -8.73
N LEU A 332 -4.92 -16.76 -7.61
CA LEU A 332 -4.67 -15.43 -7.03
C LEU A 332 -3.91 -14.53 -8.01
N THR A 333 -2.88 -15.06 -8.69
CA THR A 333 -2.14 -14.29 -9.71
C THR A 333 -3.05 -13.87 -10.87
N LYS A 334 -3.98 -14.73 -11.30
CA LYS A 334 -4.97 -14.40 -12.34
C LYS A 334 -5.97 -13.35 -11.87
N GLN A 335 -6.47 -13.43 -10.63
CA GLN A 335 -7.37 -12.43 -10.04
C GLN A 335 -6.70 -11.06 -9.89
N LEU A 336 -5.44 -11.03 -9.43
CA LEU A 336 -4.64 -9.80 -9.34
C LEU A 336 -4.37 -9.19 -10.72
N ALA A 337 -4.18 -10.00 -11.76
CA ALA A 337 -4.06 -9.51 -13.13
C ALA A 337 -5.38 -8.89 -13.63
N SER A 338 -6.52 -9.56 -13.48
CA SER A 338 -7.81 -9.00 -13.92
C SER A 338 -8.20 -7.73 -13.17
N ALA A 339 -8.01 -7.68 -11.85
CA ALA A 339 -8.28 -6.49 -11.05
C ALA A 339 -7.34 -5.32 -11.40
N ARG A 340 -6.10 -5.61 -11.80
CA ARG A 340 -5.18 -4.60 -12.32
C ARG A 340 -5.65 -4.04 -13.66
N ASP A 341 -6.05 -4.90 -14.59
CA ASP A 341 -6.51 -4.49 -15.92
C ASP A 341 -7.81 -3.68 -15.85
N GLU A 342 -8.75 -4.07 -14.98
CA GLU A 342 -9.96 -3.30 -14.69
C GLU A 342 -9.65 -1.92 -14.11
N LYS A 343 -8.77 -1.84 -13.12
CA LYS A 343 -8.33 -0.56 -12.55
C LYS A 343 -7.64 0.35 -13.57
N VAL A 344 -6.85 -0.22 -14.48
CA VAL A 344 -6.19 0.54 -15.57
C VAL A 344 -7.22 1.09 -16.56
N LYS A 345 -8.26 0.31 -16.91
CA LYS A 345 -9.36 0.80 -17.75
C LYS A 345 -10.11 1.96 -17.10
N LEU A 346 -10.57 1.78 -15.85
CA LEU A 346 -11.27 2.82 -15.11
C LEU A 346 -10.43 4.09 -14.97
N GLN A 347 -9.11 3.94 -14.76
CA GLN A 347 -8.21 5.09 -14.71
C GLN A 347 -8.12 5.80 -16.07
N SER A 348 -8.02 5.07 -17.19
CA SER A 348 -8.02 5.68 -18.53
C SER A 348 -9.34 6.38 -18.89
N GLU A 349 -10.48 5.86 -18.42
CA GLU A 349 -11.79 6.49 -18.58
C GLU A 349 -11.88 7.79 -17.77
N LYS A 350 -11.35 7.81 -16.55
CA LYS A 350 -11.31 9.01 -15.70
C LYS A 350 -10.33 10.05 -16.21
N ASP A 351 -9.17 9.64 -16.75
CA ASP A 351 -8.22 10.54 -17.40
C ASP A 351 -8.85 11.19 -18.65
N ALA A 352 -9.61 10.43 -19.46
CA ALA A 352 -10.36 10.96 -20.61
C ALA A 352 -11.51 11.91 -20.19
N GLU A 353 -12.21 11.62 -19.09
CA GLU A 353 -13.23 12.51 -18.52
C GLU A 353 -12.60 13.83 -18.03
N ILE A 354 -11.44 13.76 -17.38
CA ILE A 354 -10.68 14.93 -16.93
C ILE A 354 -10.19 15.78 -18.11
N GLU A 355 -9.67 15.16 -19.17
CA GLU A 355 -9.31 15.84 -20.44
C GLU A 355 -10.52 16.58 -21.03
N LEU A 356 -11.68 15.91 -21.10
CA LEU A 356 -12.92 16.49 -21.63
C LEU A 356 -13.46 17.64 -20.76
N LEU A 357 -13.35 17.53 -19.43
CA LEU A 357 -13.71 18.62 -18.51
C LEU A 357 -12.73 19.80 -18.60
N ARG A 358 -11.42 19.54 -18.75
CA ARG A 358 -10.41 20.59 -19.01
C ARG A 358 -10.68 21.31 -20.33
N ALA A 359 -11.00 20.59 -21.40
CA ALA A 359 -11.36 21.18 -22.68
C ALA A 359 -12.61 22.07 -22.56
N LYS A 360 -13.66 21.61 -21.87
CA LYS A 360 -14.87 22.42 -21.60
C LYS A 360 -14.59 23.64 -20.72
N LEU A 361 -13.69 23.55 -19.75
CA LEU A 361 -13.28 24.67 -18.92
C LEU A 361 -12.50 25.70 -19.74
N HIS A 362 -11.56 25.25 -20.58
CA HIS A 362 -10.80 26.13 -21.46
C HIS A 362 -11.69 26.80 -22.52
N GLN A 363 -12.69 26.10 -23.05
CA GLN A 363 -13.69 26.69 -23.96
C GLN A 363 -14.54 27.80 -23.31
N ARG A 364 -14.49 27.95 -21.98
CA ARG A 364 -15.22 28.97 -21.21
C ARG A 364 -14.30 29.97 -20.49
N SER A 365 -13.00 30.00 -20.83
CA SER A 365 -12.04 30.89 -20.16
C SER A 365 -12.29 32.37 -20.47
N ASP A 366 -12.90 32.65 -21.62
CA ASP A 366 -13.34 33.96 -22.11
C ASP A 366 -14.54 34.55 -21.35
N TYR A 367 -15.27 33.75 -20.56
CA TYR A 367 -16.46 34.20 -19.84
C TYR A 367 -16.22 35.41 -18.92
N ALA A 368 -15.03 35.52 -18.32
CA ALA A 368 -14.66 36.67 -17.48
C ALA A 368 -14.47 37.96 -18.31
N ASP A 369 -13.89 37.83 -19.49
CA ASP A 369 -13.65 38.95 -20.41
C ASP A 369 -14.96 39.39 -21.07
N ILE A 370 -15.78 38.46 -21.55
CA ILE A 370 -17.14 38.71 -22.06
C ILE A 370 -18.01 39.39 -20.99
N LYS A 371 -17.93 38.92 -19.73
CA LYS A 371 -18.66 39.58 -18.62
C LYS A 371 -18.17 41.00 -18.41
N ARG A 372 -16.86 41.24 -18.45
CA ARG A 372 -16.26 42.58 -18.30
C ARG A 372 -16.67 43.51 -19.44
N GLU A 373 -16.63 43.04 -20.67
CA GLU A 373 -17.09 43.77 -21.85
C GLU A 373 -18.60 44.09 -21.75
N LEU A 374 -19.42 43.15 -21.28
CA LEU A 374 -20.85 43.37 -21.06
C LEU A 374 -21.11 44.37 -19.91
N GLU A 375 -20.33 44.34 -18.83
CA GLU A 375 -20.40 45.35 -17.75
C GLU A 375 -19.99 46.73 -18.26
N ILE A 376 -18.98 46.83 -19.14
CA ILE A 376 -18.58 48.09 -19.79
C ILE A 376 -19.68 48.58 -20.75
N VAL A 377 -20.23 47.72 -21.62
CA VAL A 377 -21.33 48.07 -22.52
C VAL A 377 -22.57 48.52 -21.73
N LYS A 378 -22.87 47.84 -20.62
CA LYS A 378 -23.97 48.25 -19.73
C LYS A 378 -23.68 49.60 -19.07
N ALA A 379 -22.48 49.83 -18.55
CA ALA A 379 -22.12 51.12 -17.97
C ALA A 379 -22.14 52.25 -19.02
N VAL A 380 -21.67 52.01 -20.24
CA VAL A 380 -21.69 53.00 -21.33
C VAL A 380 -23.12 53.26 -21.81
N HIS A 381 -23.96 52.23 -21.97
CA HIS A 381 -25.33 52.42 -22.46
C HIS A 381 -26.25 53.07 -21.42
N PHE A 382 -26.12 52.74 -20.13
CA PHE A 382 -26.97 53.29 -19.08
C PHE A 382 -26.42 54.58 -18.45
N ASN A 383 -25.11 54.87 -18.51
CA ASN A 383 -24.57 56.15 -18.02
C ASN A 383 -24.46 57.22 -19.13
N ALA A 384 -24.70 56.89 -20.40
CA ALA A 384 -24.75 57.89 -21.50
C ALA A 384 -26.17 58.43 -21.78
N GLU A 385 -27.20 57.89 -21.11
CA GLU A 385 -28.60 58.35 -21.25
C GLU A 385 -29.12 59.10 -19.99
N ASP A 386 -28.37 59.12 -18.88
CA ASP A 386 -28.80 59.69 -17.58
C ASP A 386 -28.13 61.06 -17.23
N ASP A 387 -27.20 61.58 -18.04
CA ASP A 387 -26.41 62.79 -17.74
C ASP A 387 -26.81 64.06 -18.54
N ASP A 388 -27.79 63.97 -19.46
CA ASP A 388 -28.35 65.12 -20.18
C ASP A 388 -29.91 65.14 -20.07
N ASP A 389 -30.44 66.22 -19.49
CA ASP A 389 -31.87 66.61 -19.37
C ASP A 389 -32.86 65.71 -18.59
N PHE A 390 -33.06 66.01 -17.29
CA PHE A 390 -34.45 66.16 -16.76
C PHE A 390 -34.59 67.07 -15.52
N ASP A 391 -35.54 68.01 -15.59
CA ASP A 391 -35.86 69.03 -14.56
C ASP A 391 -36.82 68.49 -13.47
N PRO A 392 -36.51 68.62 -12.16
CA PRO A 392 -37.31 68.06 -11.08
C PRO A 392 -38.38 69.04 -10.53
N SER A 393 -39.50 69.25 -11.26
CA SER A 393 -40.56 70.17 -10.80
C SER A 393 -42.04 69.76 -10.99
N VAL A 394 -42.44 68.50 -10.71
CA VAL A 394 -43.86 68.13 -10.43
C VAL A 394 -43.92 67.07 -9.31
N ALA A 395 -44.17 67.41 -8.04
CA ALA A 395 -45.47 67.76 -7.43
C ALA A 395 -46.51 66.61 -7.32
N ALA A 396 -46.46 65.92 -6.18
CA ALA A 396 -47.58 65.55 -5.29
C ALA A 396 -48.82 64.76 -5.80
N ASN A 397 -49.01 63.56 -5.24
CA ASN A 397 -50.24 63.03 -4.60
C ASN A 397 -49.99 61.57 -4.14
N GLY A 398 -50.44 61.06 -2.99
CA GLY A 398 -51.07 61.68 -1.81
C GLY A 398 -51.64 60.62 -0.85
N ASN A 399 -51.46 60.81 0.47
CA ASN A 399 -52.13 60.13 1.60
C ASN A 399 -51.80 58.62 1.83
N THR A 400 -51.74 58.04 3.04
CA THR A 400 -52.13 58.53 4.39
C THR A 400 -51.26 57.90 5.50
N GLU A 401 -51.09 58.67 6.58
CA GLU A 401 -50.55 58.40 7.94
C GLU A 401 -50.35 56.94 8.43
N HIS A 402 -49.22 56.65 9.11
CA HIS A 402 -49.19 56.67 10.59
C HIS A 402 -47.78 56.69 11.23
N ASP A 403 -47.73 57.36 12.38
CA ASP A 403 -46.77 57.29 13.50
C ASP A 403 -45.29 57.71 13.33
N ALA A 404 -44.75 58.28 14.42
CA ALA A 404 -43.51 59.02 14.45
C ALA A 404 -42.48 58.43 15.42
N THR A 405 -41.23 58.26 14.97
CA THR A 405 -39.97 58.51 15.71
C THR A 405 -38.77 57.91 14.97
N LYS A 406 -38.07 58.72 14.15
CA LYS A 406 -36.65 58.53 13.85
C LYS A 406 -36.05 59.85 13.31
N PRO A 407 -34.98 60.38 13.91
CA PRO A 407 -34.33 61.58 13.38
C PRO A 407 -33.64 61.28 12.05
N ARG A 408 -33.65 62.28 11.15
CA ARG A 408 -32.80 62.29 9.95
C ARG A 408 -31.33 62.16 10.36
N SER A 409 -30.70 61.02 10.10
CA SER A 409 -29.25 60.90 10.11
C SER A 409 -28.70 61.44 8.79
N THR A 410 -28.38 62.73 8.78
CA THR A 410 -27.53 63.36 7.76
C THR A 410 -26.10 62.83 7.89
N ASP A 411 -25.86 61.62 7.38
CA ASP A 411 -24.52 61.01 7.27
C ASP A 411 -24.48 60.03 6.07
N ALA A 412 -25.00 60.49 4.92
CA ALA A 412 -24.53 59.97 3.65
C ALA A 412 -23.06 60.39 3.52
N LYS A 413 -22.14 59.50 3.94
CA LYS A 413 -20.69 59.69 3.82
C LYS A 413 -20.39 60.31 2.45
N SER A 414 -19.76 61.49 2.43
CA SER A 414 -19.33 62.17 1.21
C SER A 414 -18.71 61.17 0.24
N LEU A 415 -18.94 61.35 -1.07
CA LEU A 415 -18.32 60.53 -2.12
C LEU A 415 -16.80 60.43 -1.88
N GLU A 416 -16.19 61.52 -1.42
CA GLU A 416 -14.79 61.61 -1.00
C GLU A 416 -14.45 60.66 0.17
N ALA A 417 -15.30 60.56 1.20
CA ALA A 417 -15.11 59.65 2.32
C ALA A 417 -15.28 58.17 1.93
N LEU A 418 -16.21 57.87 1.01
CA LEU A 418 -16.35 56.53 0.43
C LEU A 418 -15.19 56.15 -0.49
N LEU A 419 -14.68 57.12 -1.27
CA LEU A 419 -13.49 56.95 -2.09
C LEU A 419 -12.23 56.80 -1.24
N LEU A 420 -12.08 57.55 -0.14
CA LEU A 420 -10.99 57.39 0.82
C LEU A 420 -11.08 56.04 1.56
N GLU A 421 -12.28 55.58 1.94
CA GLU A 421 -12.46 54.23 2.53
C GLU A 421 -12.12 53.12 1.52
N LYS A 422 -12.45 53.31 0.24
CA LYS A 422 -12.05 52.41 -0.86
C LYS A 422 -10.54 52.46 -1.14
N ASN A 423 -9.93 53.64 -1.22
CA ASN A 423 -8.49 53.78 -1.45
C ASN A 423 -7.70 53.17 -0.29
N LYS A 424 -8.09 53.47 0.95
CA LYS A 424 -7.49 52.86 2.14
C LYS A 424 -7.62 51.33 2.14
N ARG A 425 -8.79 50.77 1.76
CA ARG A 425 -8.94 49.32 1.59
C ARG A 425 -8.08 48.75 0.46
N LEU A 426 -7.89 49.50 -0.63
CA LEU A 426 -6.99 49.10 -1.71
C LEU A 426 -5.54 49.13 -1.26
N ASP A 427 -5.11 50.16 -0.51
CA ASP A 427 -3.78 50.26 0.10
C ASP A 427 -3.53 49.15 1.12
N ASP A 428 -4.51 48.84 2.00
CA ASP A 428 -4.45 47.74 2.96
C ASP A 428 -4.34 46.37 2.23
N ASN A 429 -5.11 46.18 1.14
CA ASN A 429 -5.02 44.99 0.30
C ASN A 429 -3.67 44.91 -0.45
N LEU A 430 -3.14 46.04 -0.92
CA LEU A 430 -1.84 46.11 -1.60
C LEU A 430 -0.70 45.86 -0.60
N ALA A 431 -0.81 46.34 0.64
CA ALA A 431 0.11 46.07 1.73
C ALA A 431 0.11 44.58 2.13
N THR A 432 -1.06 43.98 2.31
CA THR A 432 -1.18 42.54 2.62
C THR A 432 -0.69 41.66 1.47
N LEU A 433 -0.95 42.02 0.21
CA LEU A 433 -0.37 41.34 -0.97
C LEU A 433 1.15 41.53 -1.06
N ARG A 434 1.70 42.69 -0.69
CA ARG A 434 3.16 42.90 -0.61
C ARG A 434 3.80 42.03 0.47
N VAL A 435 3.17 41.92 1.65
CA VAL A 435 3.66 41.08 2.75
C VAL A 435 3.60 39.60 2.36
N SER A 436 2.48 39.11 1.83
CA SER A 436 2.37 37.70 1.43
C SER A 436 3.29 37.35 0.27
N ASN A 437 3.51 38.26 -0.68
CA ASN A 437 4.50 38.06 -1.75
C ASN A 437 5.92 38.02 -1.17
N ALA A 438 6.29 38.93 -0.26
CA ALA A 438 7.58 38.89 0.43
C ALA A 438 7.78 37.61 1.27
N GLU A 439 6.75 37.12 1.96
CA GLU A 439 6.79 35.84 2.69
C GLU A 439 6.94 34.64 1.74
N LEU A 440 6.24 34.63 0.60
CA LEU A 440 6.39 33.61 -0.43
C LEU A 440 7.77 33.64 -1.08
N THR A 441 8.32 34.83 -1.38
CA THR A 441 9.69 34.99 -1.87
C THR A 441 10.70 34.49 -0.84
N ALA A 442 10.59 34.89 0.43
CA ALA A 442 11.47 34.40 1.50
C ALA A 442 11.35 32.89 1.72
N SER A 443 10.17 32.30 1.52
CA SER A 443 9.95 30.85 1.54
C SER A 443 10.62 30.16 0.36
N LEU A 444 10.49 30.71 -0.86
CA LEU A 444 11.18 30.23 -2.06
C LEU A 444 12.69 30.31 -1.90
N ASP A 445 13.25 31.43 -1.44
CA ASP A 445 14.68 31.59 -1.19
C ASP A 445 15.19 30.59 -0.14
N LYS A 446 14.41 30.34 0.91
CA LYS A 446 14.72 29.32 1.93
C LYS A 446 14.67 27.89 1.37
N ILE A 447 13.74 27.60 0.47
CA ILE A 447 13.65 26.29 -0.21
C ILE A 447 14.80 26.13 -1.22
N ASN A 448 15.13 27.16 -1.99
CA ASN A 448 16.28 27.19 -2.90
C ASN A 448 17.62 27.06 -2.15
N GLY A 449 17.75 27.70 -0.98
CA GLY A 449 18.90 27.52 -0.09
C GLY A 449 19.02 26.09 0.45
N LYS A 450 17.89 25.44 0.78
CA LYS A 450 17.89 24.01 1.14
C LYS A 450 18.21 23.10 -0.06
N LEU A 451 17.68 23.40 -1.24
CA LEU A 451 17.93 22.63 -2.46
C LEU A 451 19.41 22.68 -2.81
N THR A 452 20.01 23.88 -2.86
CA THR A 452 21.45 24.04 -3.13
C THR A 452 22.32 23.40 -2.04
N SER A 453 21.93 23.46 -0.76
CA SER A 453 22.60 22.71 0.33
C SER A 453 22.54 21.19 0.12
N LEU A 454 21.38 20.63 -0.25
CA LEU A 454 21.21 19.20 -0.54
C LEU A 454 21.91 18.77 -1.84
N GLU A 455 22.00 19.65 -2.83
CA GLU A 455 22.78 19.42 -4.06
C GLU A 455 24.28 19.42 -3.77
N GLN A 456 24.77 20.32 -2.92
CA GLN A 456 26.15 20.33 -2.43
C GLN A 456 26.47 19.08 -1.59
N GLU A 457 25.59 18.69 -0.67
CA GLU A 457 25.75 17.47 0.14
C GLU A 457 25.73 16.21 -0.76
N ARG A 458 24.80 16.13 -1.71
CA ARG A 458 24.76 15.05 -2.72
C ARG A 458 26.03 15.04 -3.57
N SER A 459 26.54 16.20 -3.98
CA SER A 459 27.78 16.30 -4.76
C SER A 459 28.99 15.88 -3.93
N HIS A 460 29.03 16.25 -2.65
CA HIS A 460 30.08 15.86 -1.71
C HIS A 460 30.05 14.35 -1.42
N LEU A 461 28.88 13.79 -1.08
CA LEU A 461 28.69 12.35 -0.89
C LEU A 461 29.01 11.56 -2.16
N LYS A 462 28.64 12.09 -3.34
CA LYS A 462 29.03 11.49 -4.61
C LYS A 462 30.55 11.53 -4.80
N ALA A 463 31.21 12.67 -4.61
CA ALA A 463 32.66 12.78 -4.74
C ALA A 463 33.42 11.93 -3.70
N LEU A 464 32.87 11.76 -2.50
CA LEU A 464 33.39 10.86 -1.48
C LEU A 464 33.21 9.40 -1.90
N ASN A 465 32.05 9.03 -2.44
CA ASN A 465 31.80 7.68 -2.93
C ASN A 465 32.66 7.37 -4.17
N ASP A 466 32.79 8.31 -5.11
CA ASP A 466 33.70 8.21 -6.26
C ASP A 466 35.16 8.04 -5.78
N LYS A 467 35.59 8.75 -4.71
CA LYS A 467 36.90 8.54 -4.06
C LYS A 467 37.01 7.16 -3.40
N LEU A 468 36.02 6.73 -2.63
CA LEU A 468 36.01 5.40 -1.99
C LEU A 468 36.01 4.28 -3.04
N GLU A 469 35.32 4.46 -4.17
CA GLU A 469 35.36 3.56 -5.32
C GLU A 469 36.73 3.56 -6.00
N ILE A 470 37.39 4.71 -6.14
CA ILE A 470 38.78 4.81 -6.62
C ILE A 470 39.77 4.16 -5.64
N ASP A 471 39.62 4.37 -4.34
CA ASP A 471 40.49 3.81 -3.30
C ASP A 471 40.32 2.30 -3.21
N LEU A 472 39.08 1.79 -3.20
CA LEU A 472 38.78 0.36 -3.29
C LEU A 472 39.25 -0.25 -4.60
N ALA A 473 39.13 0.47 -5.72
CA ALA A 473 39.68 0.02 -7.00
C ALA A 473 41.20 0.01 -6.98
N SER A 474 41.88 0.96 -6.31
CA SER A 474 43.34 0.99 -6.16
C SER A 474 43.84 -0.17 -5.30
N VAL A 475 43.14 -0.49 -4.20
CA VAL A 475 43.36 -1.71 -3.40
C VAL A 475 43.14 -2.98 -4.24
N GLY A 476 42.19 -2.95 -5.19
CA GLY A 476 41.94 -4.02 -6.14
C GLY A 476 42.92 -4.10 -7.33
N THR A 477 43.69 -3.04 -7.62
CA THR A 477 44.47 -2.90 -8.87
C THR A 477 45.86 -2.28 -8.72
N GLY A 478 46.50 -2.41 -7.56
CA GLY A 478 47.81 -1.78 -7.30
C GLY A 478 48.72 -2.59 -6.39
N ASP A 479 49.59 -3.39 -7.03
CA ASP A 479 50.86 -3.96 -6.58
C ASP A 479 51.14 -4.24 -5.08
N ARG A 480 51.67 -5.44 -4.81
CA ARG A 480 51.87 -6.03 -3.47
C ARG A 480 53.02 -5.38 -2.66
N SER A 481 53.61 -4.30 -3.18
CA SER A 481 54.78 -3.60 -2.66
C SER A 481 54.44 -2.49 -1.64
N THR A 482 53.25 -1.89 -1.70
CA THR A 482 52.87 -0.72 -0.87
C THR A 482 52.25 -1.08 0.49
N ALA A 483 51.66 -2.27 0.62
CA ALA A 483 51.06 -2.77 1.86
C ALA A 483 52.04 -2.85 3.04
N LYS A 484 53.36 -2.76 2.79
CA LYS A 484 54.41 -2.79 3.82
C LYS A 484 54.81 -1.40 4.36
N ARG A 485 54.18 -0.30 3.91
CA ARG A 485 54.37 1.05 4.46
C ARG A 485 53.13 1.63 5.17
N SER A 486 51.93 1.13 4.88
CA SER A 486 50.70 1.60 5.52
C SER A 486 50.54 1.11 6.98
N ALA A 487 51.20 0.01 7.34
CA ALA A 487 51.13 -0.60 8.68
C ALA A 487 51.88 0.19 9.79
N THR A 488 52.37 1.40 9.53
CA THR A 488 53.13 2.23 10.50
C THR A 488 52.72 3.71 10.53
N MET A 489 51.48 4.04 10.16
CA MET A 489 50.91 5.37 10.47
C MET A 489 50.37 5.36 11.90
N SER A 490 50.91 6.21 12.77
CA SER A 490 50.48 6.30 14.17
C SER A 490 49.10 6.97 14.28
N ALA A 491 48.29 6.55 15.26
CA ALA A 491 46.95 7.10 15.50
C ALA A 491 46.94 8.62 15.78
N GLU A 492 48.09 9.18 16.16
CA GLU A 492 48.31 10.61 16.39
C GLU A 492 48.31 11.45 15.09
N GLU A 493 48.69 10.84 13.95
CA GLU A 493 48.76 11.53 12.66
C GLU A 493 47.38 11.61 11.99
N ALA A 494 46.56 10.56 12.14
CA ALA A 494 45.17 10.54 11.68
C ALA A 494 44.28 11.56 12.41
N LEU A 495 44.53 11.81 13.71
CA LEU A 495 43.81 12.84 14.48
C LEU A 495 44.16 14.26 14.01
N LYS A 496 45.43 14.53 13.67
CA LYS A 496 45.88 15.81 13.12
C LYS A 496 45.28 16.13 11.75
N GLU A 497 45.12 15.12 10.89
CA GLU A 497 44.49 15.30 9.59
C GLU A 497 42.99 15.67 9.76
N MET A 498 42.29 15.02 10.69
CA MET A 498 40.90 15.35 11.04
C MET A 498 40.74 16.78 11.58
N GLU A 499 41.61 17.19 12.51
CA GLU A 499 41.64 18.56 13.06
C GLU A 499 41.93 19.62 11.98
N SER A 500 42.79 19.30 11.00
CA SER A 500 43.11 20.20 9.88
C SER A 500 41.94 20.39 8.90
N LEU A 501 41.08 19.37 8.74
CA LEU A 501 39.89 19.43 7.89
C LEU A 501 38.76 20.22 8.56
N GLU A 502 38.59 20.09 9.89
CA GLU A 502 37.65 20.90 10.67
C GLU A 502 38.02 22.40 10.67
N ALA A 503 39.31 22.71 10.67
CA ALA A 503 39.83 24.07 10.51
C ALA A 503 39.56 24.67 9.11
N GLN A 504 39.47 23.87 8.04
CA GLN A 504 39.10 24.38 6.70
C GLN A 504 37.60 24.63 6.55
N VAL A 505 36.75 23.79 7.15
CA VAL A 505 35.28 23.98 7.12
C VAL A 505 34.86 25.26 7.84
N THR A 506 35.51 25.59 8.95
CA THR A 506 35.25 26.84 9.70
C THR A 506 35.69 28.10 8.93
N GLN A 507 36.70 28.01 8.06
CA GLN A 507 37.15 29.14 7.23
C GLN A 507 36.25 29.39 6.00
N ALA A 508 35.65 28.35 5.42
CA ALA A 508 34.73 28.46 4.29
C ALA A 508 33.41 29.18 4.67
N GLY A 509 32.93 29.01 5.90
CA GLY A 509 31.71 29.66 6.41
C GLY A 509 31.77 31.19 6.50
N GLN A 510 32.95 31.81 6.40
CA GLN A 510 33.15 33.25 6.55
C GLN A 510 33.11 34.05 5.22
N LEU A 511 33.11 33.38 4.06
CA LEU A 511 33.11 34.03 2.75
C LEU A 511 31.70 34.33 2.19
N GLY A 512 30.65 33.70 2.72
CA GLY A 512 29.26 33.93 2.30
C GLY A 512 28.62 35.24 2.78
N LYS A 513 29.33 36.08 3.54
CA LYS A 513 28.77 37.27 4.22
C LYS A 513 29.31 38.61 3.69
N ARG A 514 29.71 38.67 2.41
CA ARG A 514 30.31 39.87 1.77
C ARG A 514 29.63 40.31 0.46
N THR A 515 28.32 40.10 0.31
CA THR A 515 27.52 40.60 -0.84
C THR A 515 26.15 41.14 -0.44
N ALA A 516 26.09 41.98 0.60
CA ALA A 516 24.88 42.75 0.96
C ALA A 516 25.25 44.00 1.79
N ALA A 517 26.02 44.92 1.20
CA ALA A 517 26.33 46.21 1.80
C ALA A 517 26.52 47.29 0.72
N ASN A 518 25.45 47.99 0.38
CA ASN A 518 25.48 49.41 0.01
C ASN A 518 24.05 49.99 0.01
N HIS A 519 23.93 51.25 0.44
CA HIS A 519 22.71 52.05 0.62
C HIS A 519 21.79 51.58 1.79
N ASP A 520 21.91 52.13 3.00
CA ASP A 520 21.49 53.49 3.49
C ASP A 520 19.99 53.75 3.30
N GLY A 521 19.18 54.08 4.32
CA GLY A 521 19.35 54.24 5.78
C GLY A 521 17.92 54.33 6.40
N VAL A 522 17.60 54.58 7.69
CA VAL A 522 18.17 55.47 8.73
C VAL A 522 17.45 55.16 10.07
N ASN A 523 18.16 55.24 11.21
CA ASN A 523 17.67 55.26 12.62
C ASN A 523 16.88 54.05 13.17
N GLY A 524 17.06 53.60 14.42
CA GLY A 524 17.87 54.12 15.53
C GLY A 524 18.31 53.02 16.51
N ALA A 525 19.13 53.39 17.50
CA ALA A 525 20.00 52.49 18.27
C ALA A 525 19.40 52.03 19.63
N PRO A 526 20.17 51.50 20.61
CA PRO A 526 20.06 50.10 21.07
C PRO A 526 19.66 49.98 22.56
N VAL A 527 19.66 48.77 23.16
CA VAL A 527 20.14 48.53 24.55
C VAL A 527 20.27 47.01 24.87
N ALA A 528 21.46 46.65 25.40
CA ALA A 528 21.82 45.58 26.35
C ALA A 528 21.22 44.15 26.31
N SER A 529 22.13 43.16 26.16
CA SER A 529 22.11 41.86 26.89
C SER A 529 22.49 42.09 28.38
N PRO A 530 22.29 41.17 29.37
CA PRO A 530 22.89 39.82 29.35
C PRO A 530 22.23 38.64 30.14
N ALA A 531 22.55 37.42 29.69
CA ALA A 531 22.95 36.19 30.43
C ALA A 531 22.16 35.54 31.61
N ARG A 532 22.25 34.19 31.64
CA ARG A 532 21.98 33.21 32.75
C ARG A 532 20.50 33.03 33.16
N SER A 533 20.03 31.88 33.68
CA SER A 533 20.69 30.64 34.19
C SER A 533 19.72 29.43 34.23
N VAL A 534 20.26 28.20 34.31
CA VAL A 534 19.56 26.95 34.74
C VAL A 534 19.20 27.00 36.24
N PRO A 535 18.17 26.29 36.77
CA PRO A 535 18.13 24.82 37.02
C PRO A 535 16.82 24.16 36.49
N ALA A 536 16.68 22.85 36.19
CA ALA A 536 16.99 21.58 36.89
C ALA A 536 15.91 21.07 37.88
N LEU A 537 15.37 19.87 37.56
CA LEU A 537 14.82 18.82 38.44
C LEU A 537 13.52 19.07 39.25
N ALA A 538 12.45 18.32 38.95
CA ALA A 538 11.77 17.43 39.92
C ALA A 538 10.60 16.62 39.31
N SER A 539 10.54 15.35 39.69
CA SER A 539 9.49 14.37 39.47
C SER A 539 8.16 14.65 40.21
N SER A 540 7.01 14.30 39.62
CA SER A 540 5.97 13.50 40.31
C SER A 540 4.91 12.96 39.34
N ARG A 541 4.41 11.76 39.64
CA ARG A 541 3.32 11.02 38.94
C ARG A 541 2.07 11.00 39.87
N PRO A 542 0.98 10.30 39.54
CA PRO A 542 -0.32 10.89 39.23
C PRO A 542 -1.34 10.84 40.39
N SER A 543 -2.43 11.60 40.29
CA SER A 543 -3.65 11.29 41.05
C SER A 543 -4.93 11.68 40.32
N ILE A 544 -5.88 10.75 40.41
CA ILE A 544 -7.23 10.74 39.83
C ILE A 544 -8.13 11.70 40.61
N SER A 545 -8.97 12.47 39.91
CA SER A 545 -10.34 12.72 40.38
C SER A 545 -11.28 13.13 39.24
N SER A 546 -12.52 12.64 39.34
CA SER A 546 -13.62 12.83 38.41
C SER A 546 -14.42 14.10 38.73
N ALA A 547 -14.79 14.87 37.72
CA ALA A 547 -15.96 15.74 37.77
C ALA A 547 -16.49 16.03 36.36
N ALA A 548 -17.73 15.61 36.09
CA ALA A 548 -18.57 16.33 35.13
C ALA A 548 -19.15 17.56 35.84
N PRO A 549 -19.46 18.63 35.10
CA PRO A 549 -20.86 19.05 35.11
C PRO A 549 -21.41 19.40 33.72
N SER A 550 -22.72 19.63 33.73
CA SER A 550 -23.63 19.82 32.61
C SER A 550 -23.43 21.09 31.79
N ALA A 551 -23.77 20.94 30.50
CA ALA A 551 -24.14 21.93 29.49
C ALA A 551 -24.49 23.37 29.92
N SER A 552 -23.92 24.33 29.19
CA SER A 552 -24.65 25.49 28.65
C SER A 552 -24.07 25.87 27.27
N ALA A 553 -24.90 26.41 26.39
CA ALA A 553 -24.50 26.78 25.03
C ALA A 553 -23.97 28.23 24.98
N GLY A 554 -22.93 28.45 24.18
CA GLY A 554 -22.36 29.76 23.89
C GLY A 554 -21.16 29.61 22.96
N GLY A 555 -21.17 30.34 21.83
CA GLY A 555 -20.08 30.28 20.85
C GLY A 555 -18.75 30.82 21.38
N ASP A 556 -17.70 30.54 20.62
CA ASP A 556 -16.40 31.23 20.67
C ASP A 556 -15.52 31.00 21.93
N SER A 557 -15.20 29.73 22.23
CA SER A 557 -14.07 29.38 23.11
C SER A 557 -13.06 28.41 22.47
N SER A 558 -12.25 28.98 21.57
CA SER A 558 -10.97 28.43 21.06
C SER A 558 -11.00 27.05 20.38
N ILE A 559 -10.77 27.05 19.07
CA ILE A 559 -10.42 25.84 18.30
C ILE A 559 -8.97 25.36 18.58
N LEU A 560 -8.15 26.21 19.20
CA LEU A 560 -6.72 25.98 19.42
C LEU A 560 -6.40 24.80 20.36
N PRO A 561 -7.07 24.57 21.52
CA PRO A 561 -6.88 23.37 22.33
C PRO A 561 -7.20 22.06 21.60
N ILE A 562 -8.20 22.10 20.70
CA ILE A 562 -8.57 20.93 19.89
C ILE A 562 -7.45 20.66 18.88
N VAL A 563 -7.01 21.68 18.14
CA VAL A 563 -5.92 21.56 17.15
C VAL A 563 -4.58 21.20 17.80
N THR A 564 -4.25 21.73 18.98
CA THR A 564 -3.03 21.30 19.70
C THR A 564 -3.14 19.86 20.18
N SER A 565 -4.29 19.43 20.72
CA SER A 565 -4.49 18.02 21.09
C SER A 565 -4.42 17.07 19.89
N GLN A 566 -4.91 17.48 18.72
CA GLN A 566 -4.79 16.72 17.47
C GLN A 566 -3.34 16.68 17.00
N ARG A 567 -2.66 17.82 16.93
CA ARG A 567 -1.22 17.93 16.57
C ARG A 567 -0.35 17.04 17.47
N ASP A 568 -0.62 17.05 18.77
CA ASP A 568 0.20 16.32 19.73
C ASP A 568 -0.10 14.81 19.65
N ARG A 569 -1.35 14.39 19.39
CA ARG A 569 -1.67 12.99 19.00
C ARG A 569 -0.98 12.58 17.69
N PHE A 570 -0.95 13.44 16.68
CA PHE A 570 -0.23 13.16 15.43
C PHE A 570 1.28 13.06 15.65
N ARG A 571 1.88 13.88 16.51
CA ARG A 571 3.29 13.76 16.90
C ARG A 571 3.59 12.45 17.62
N THR A 572 2.77 12.05 18.60
CA THR A 572 2.93 10.77 19.28
C THR A 572 2.85 9.62 18.30
N ARG A 573 1.82 9.61 17.43
CA ARG A 573 1.65 8.55 16.41
C ARG A 573 2.79 8.52 15.40
N ASN A 574 3.35 9.68 15.04
CA ASN A 574 4.49 9.74 14.12
C ASN A 574 5.78 9.23 14.79
N ALA A 575 6.00 9.53 16.08
CA ALA A 575 7.10 8.96 16.85
C ALA A 575 6.96 7.44 17.02
N GLU A 576 5.75 6.93 17.31
CA GLU A 576 5.46 5.50 17.36
C GLU A 576 5.74 4.80 16.01
N LEU A 577 5.39 5.44 14.89
CA LEU A 577 5.68 4.93 13.54
C LEU A 577 7.17 5.00 13.19
N GLU A 578 7.89 6.03 13.63
CA GLU A 578 9.35 6.13 13.45
C GLU A 578 10.10 5.06 14.27
N ASP A 579 9.67 4.78 15.50
CA ASP A 579 10.26 3.73 16.34
C ASP A 579 9.88 2.33 15.84
N GLU A 580 8.67 2.11 15.33
CA GLU A 580 8.31 0.85 14.68
C GLU A 580 9.11 0.65 13.39
N LEU A 581 9.29 1.69 12.56
CA LEU A 581 10.14 1.64 11.38
C LEU A 581 11.59 1.26 11.73
N ARG A 582 12.15 1.80 12.82
CA ARG A 582 13.48 1.44 13.33
C ARG A 582 13.57 -0.04 13.71
N LYS A 583 12.61 -0.57 14.46
CA LYS A 583 12.56 -2.00 14.80
C LYS A 583 12.47 -2.88 13.57
N GLN A 584 11.65 -2.51 12.58
CA GLN A 584 11.54 -3.27 11.33
C GLN A 584 12.85 -3.23 10.52
N PHE A 585 13.63 -2.13 10.57
CA PHE A 585 14.98 -2.11 10.00
C PHE A 585 15.98 -2.99 10.77
N GLU A 586 15.88 -3.02 12.10
CA GLU A 586 16.72 -3.85 12.97
C GLU A 586 16.47 -5.35 12.71
N THR A 587 15.21 -5.79 12.72
CA THR A 587 14.85 -7.20 12.41
C THR A 587 15.22 -7.59 10.99
N ILE A 588 15.08 -6.70 10.00
CA ILE A 588 15.57 -6.95 8.63
C ILE A 588 17.09 -7.10 8.59
N SER A 589 17.83 -6.36 9.43
CA SER A 589 19.29 -6.47 9.55
C SER A 589 19.69 -7.80 10.20
N GLU A 590 19.05 -8.18 11.30
CA GLU A 590 19.25 -9.45 12.00
C GLU A 590 18.95 -10.64 11.09
N LEU A 591 17.77 -10.69 10.46
CA LEU A 591 17.39 -11.75 9.52
C LEU A 591 18.34 -11.85 8.31
N ARG A 592 18.90 -10.73 7.83
CA ARG A 592 19.93 -10.75 6.77
C ARG A 592 21.25 -11.34 7.25
N ASN A 593 21.65 -11.05 8.49
CA ASN A 593 22.83 -11.63 9.09
C ASN A 593 22.64 -13.13 9.37
N GLU A 594 21.48 -13.54 9.87
CA GLU A 594 21.11 -14.95 10.06
C GLU A 594 21.07 -15.72 8.72
N ILE A 595 20.47 -15.15 7.67
CA ILE A 595 20.50 -15.73 6.32
C ILE A 595 21.94 -15.88 5.81
N LYS A 596 22.86 -14.98 6.20
CA LYS A 596 24.28 -15.04 5.82
C LYS A 596 25.04 -16.11 6.60
N THR A 597 24.82 -16.24 7.91
CA THR A 597 25.43 -17.31 8.73
C THR A 597 24.88 -18.67 8.35
N LEU A 598 23.56 -18.83 8.20
CA LEU A 598 22.96 -20.07 7.69
C LEU A 598 23.48 -20.42 6.29
N GLN A 599 23.81 -19.45 5.42
CA GLN A 599 24.44 -19.74 4.13
C GLN A 599 25.90 -20.21 4.25
N SER A 600 26.71 -19.64 5.14
CA SER A 600 28.07 -20.14 5.40
C SER A 600 28.06 -21.51 6.07
N ASP A 601 27.14 -21.71 7.00
CA ASP A 601 27.04 -22.94 7.78
C ASP A 601 26.56 -24.08 6.89
N ASN A 602 25.53 -23.88 6.08
CA ASN A 602 25.09 -24.84 5.06
C ASN A 602 26.19 -25.17 4.04
N LEU A 603 27.02 -24.20 3.64
CA LEU A 603 28.17 -24.45 2.78
C LEU A 603 29.21 -25.33 3.51
N SER A 604 29.56 -25.00 4.75
CA SER A 604 30.52 -25.78 5.56
C SER A 604 30.02 -27.19 5.91
N LEU A 605 28.71 -27.36 6.08
CA LEU A 605 28.07 -28.67 6.22
C LEU A 605 28.15 -29.46 4.92
N TYR A 606 27.89 -28.83 3.77
CA TYR A 606 28.06 -29.46 2.46
C TYR A 606 29.51 -29.87 2.20
N GLU A 607 30.48 -29.01 2.54
CA GLU A 607 31.91 -29.29 2.52
C GLU A 607 32.26 -30.50 3.39
N LYS A 608 31.77 -30.53 4.64
CA LYS A 608 32.01 -31.60 5.60
C LYS A 608 31.37 -32.91 5.18
N VAL A 609 30.16 -32.88 4.61
CA VAL A 609 29.48 -34.06 4.04
C VAL A 609 30.25 -34.59 2.83
N ARG A 610 30.67 -33.73 1.88
CA ARG A 610 31.48 -34.16 0.73
C ARG A 610 32.84 -34.70 1.17
N TYR A 611 33.47 -34.09 2.17
CA TYR A 611 34.74 -34.56 2.75
C TYR A 611 34.58 -35.94 3.39
N LEU A 612 33.55 -36.14 4.23
CA LEU A 612 33.23 -37.44 4.82
C LEU A 612 32.89 -38.49 3.75
N GLN A 613 32.17 -38.10 2.69
CA GLN A 613 31.86 -38.98 1.56
C GLN A 613 33.12 -39.37 0.76
N SER A 614 34.12 -38.47 0.67
CA SER A 614 35.43 -38.76 0.05
C SER A 614 36.36 -39.64 0.91
N TYR A 615 36.10 -39.73 2.22
CA TYR A 615 36.82 -40.60 3.16
C TYR A 615 36.01 -41.84 3.59
N GLY A 616 34.86 -42.10 2.95
CA GLY A 616 34.09 -43.33 3.15
C GLY A 616 34.92 -44.56 2.73
N PRO A 617 34.89 -45.69 3.48
CA PRO A 617 35.73 -46.84 3.17
C PRO A 617 35.37 -47.46 1.81
N GLY A 618 36.33 -47.48 0.88
CA GLY A 618 36.15 -48.10 -0.42
C GLY A 618 36.07 -49.63 -0.32
N THR A 619 34.93 -50.20 -0.70
CA THR A 619 34.81 -51.62 -1.01
C THR A 619 35.35 -51.90 -2.41
N ASN A 620 36.54 -52.47 -2.49
CA ASN A 620 37.16 -52.87 -3.75
C ASN A 620 36.38 -54.03 -4.40
N ALA A 621 35.71 -53.76 -5.53
CA ALA A 621 35.27 -54.79 -6.46
C ALA A 621 35.41 -54.32 -7.92
N SER A 622 36.16 -55.09 -8.70
CA SER A 622 36.53 -54.85 -10.10
C SER A 622 35.34 -54.68 -11.07
N GLY A 623 35.41 -53.65 -11.93
CA GLY A 623 35.12 -53.83 -13.36
C GLY A 623 33.98 -53.02 -13.99
N SER A 624 34.32 -52.37 -15.10
CA SER A 624 33.45 -51.71 -16.09
C SER A 624 32.92 -50.30 -15.78
N ARG A 625 32.79 -49.52 -16.86
CA ARG A 625 32.33 -48.12 -16.86
C ARG A 625 30.82 -48.06 -16.57
N GLY A 626 30.46 -47.39 -15.47
CA GLY A 626 29.08 -47.00 -15.15
C GLY A 626 29.08 -45.91 -14.08
N GLU A 627 28.39 -44.81 -14.34
CA GLU A 627 28.36 -43.62 -13.47
C GLU A 627 27.48 -43.87 -12.23
N ALA A 628 28.09 -44.23 -11.11
CA ALA A 628 27.38 -44.55 -9.87
C ALA A 628 27.07 -43.30 -9.04
N ILE A 629 26.00 -42.59 -9.39
CA ILE A 629 25.37 -41.61 -8.49
C ILE A 629 24.68 -42.37 -7.35
N ILE A 630 25.11 -42.13 -6.10
CA ILE A 630 24.46 -42.72 -4.92
C ILE A 630 23.08 -42.08 -4.73
N GLN A 631 22.05 -42.81 -5.15
CA GLN A 631 20.66 -42.37 -5.13
C GLN A 631 20.02 -42.70 -3.78
N ILE A 632 19.91 -41.71 -2.89
CA ILE A 632 19.13 -41.84 -1.65
C ILE A 632 17.64 -41.69 -1.98
N GLY A 633 16.95 -42.83 -2.06
CA GLY A 633 15.50 -42.97 -1.87
C GLY A 633 14.60 -42.78 -3.10
N GLY A 634 13.63 -43.70 -3.25
CA GLY A 634 12.41 -43.51 -4.05
C GLY A 634 12.38 -44.26 -5.39
N ASN A 635 11.47 -45.25 -5.50
CA ASN A 635 11.10 -45.86 -6.78
C ASN A 635 10.33 -44.86 -7.66
N GLY A 636 10.74 -44.69 -8.92
CA GLY A 636 9.99 -43.94 -9.93
C GLY A 636 10.33 -44.48 -11.32
N ARG A 637 9.30 -44.90 -12.08
CA ARG A 637 9.44 -45.52 -13.40
C ARG A 637 9.92 -44.54 -14.47
N ASP A 638 10.55 -45.10 -15.49
CA ASP A 638 11.00 -44.40 -16.70
C ASP A 638 9.86 -43.71 -17.47
N SER A 639 10.12 -42.48 -17.91
CA SER A 639 9.44 -41.87 -19.05
C SER A 639 10.42 -40.91 -19.74
N ASP A 640 10.60 -41.11 -21.05
CA ASP A 640 11.56 -40.40 -21.90
C ASP A 640 11.08 -38.98 -22.28
N GLY A 641 12.01 -38.04 -22.49
CA GLY A 641 11.76 -36.75 -23.13
C GLY A 641 11.86 -35.47 -22.26
N ALA A 642 12.74 -34.56 -22.72
CA ALA A 642 12.90 -33.13 -22.37
C ALA A 642 13.75 -32.71 -21.13
N TYR A 643 14.64 -31.74 -21.39
CA TYR A 643 15.44 -30.97 -20.41
C TYR A 643 14.56 -30.11 -19.48
N PRO A 644 15.06 -29.64 -18.29
CA PRO A 644 16.17 -30.12 -17.45
C PRO A 644 15.66 -30.61 -16.06
N PRO A 645 16.51 -31.13 -15.15
CA PRO A 645 16.06 -31.66 -13.85
C PRO A 645 15.48 -30.57 -12.92
N PRO A 646 14.51 -30.91 -12.05
CA PRO A 646 14.04 -29.99 -11.02
C PRO A 646 15.14 -29.77 -9.98
N HIS A 647 15.64 -28.52 -9.88
CA HIS A 647 16.67 -28.12 -8.92
C HIS A 647 16.35 -28.60 -7.51
N ARG A 648 17.17 -29.51 -6.98
CA ARG A 648 17.14 -29.82 -5.55
C ARG A 648 17.88 -28.70 -4.79
N PRO A 649 17.52 -28.37 -3.54
CA PRO A 649 18.18 -27.29 -2.80
C PRO A 649 19.69 -27.53 -2.58
N ASP A 650 20.11 -28.79 -2.55
CA ASP A 650 21.52 -29.22 -2.56
C ASP A 650 22.26 -28.85 -3.85
N ASP A 651 21.61 -28.76 -5.02
CA ASP A 651 22.27 -28.33 -6.27
C ASP A 651 22.79 -26.89 -6.18
N LYS A 652 22.13 -26.02 -5.40
CA LYS A 652 22.53 -24.61 -5.23
C LYS A 652 23.79 -24.48 -4.37
N TYR A 653 23.92 -25.29 -3.32
CA TYR A 653 25.11 -25.32 -2.47
C TYR A 653 26.24 -26.11 -3.14
N ARG A 654 25.91 -27.18 -3.87
CA ARG A 654 26.82 -27.90 -4.77
C ARG A 654 27.45 -26.97 -5.81
N ALA A 655 26.65 -26.19 -6.54
CA ALA A 655 27.15 -25.27 -7.55
C ALA A 655 28.08 -24.20 -6.95
N ARG A 656 27.69 -23.61 -5.80
CA ARG A 656 28.55 -22.64 -5.08
C ARG A 656 29.86 -23.26 -4.56
N TYR A 657 29.83 -24.52 -4.14
CA TYR A 657 31.02 -25.25 -3.71
C TYR A 657 31.92 -25.65 -4.90
N GLU A 658 31.32 -26.08 -6.01
CA GLU A 658 32.07 -26.42 -7.23
C GLU A 658 32.71 -25.15 -7.84
N GLU A 659 32.00 -24.01 -7.84
CA GLU A 659 32.53 -22.69 -8.22
C GLU A 659 33.67 -22.21 -7.28
N SER A 660 33.56 -22.44 -5.96
CA SER A 660 34.63 -22.04 -5.02
C SER A 660 35.86 -22.95 -5.04
N MET A 661 35.68 -24.23 -5.39
CA MET A 661 36.74 -25.25 -5.35
C MET A 661 37.43 -25.49 -6.71
N ASN A 662 36.88 -24.99 -7.82
CA ASN A 662 37.41 -25.21 -9.17
C ASN A 662 38.45 -24.13 -9.57
N PRO A 663 39.77 -24.42 -9.54
CA PRO A 663 40.80 -23.41 -9.82
C PRO A 663 40.74 -22.88 -11.25
N PHE A 664 40.15 -23.64 -12.18
CA PHE A 664 40.00 -23.24 -13.58
C PHE A 664 38.83 -22.28 -13.82
N GLU A 665 37.82 -22.21 -12.94
CA GLU A 665 36.80 -21.15 -13.01
C GLU A 665 37.30 -19.84 -12.39
N ALA A 666 38.03 -19.91 -11.27
CA ALA A 666 38.78 -18.76 -10.78
C ALA A 666 39.79 -18.23 -11.82
N PHE A 667 40.40 -19.12 -12.62
CA PHE A 667 41.27 -18.75 -13.75
C PHE A 667 40.47 -18.17 -14.94
N ARG A 668 39.40 -18.83 -15.40
CA ARG A 668 38.53 -18.32 -16.47
C ARG A 668 37.89 -16.98 -16.13
N GLY A 669 37.49 -16.75 -14.87
CA GLY A 669 36.99 -15.46 -14.40
C GLY A 669 38.08 -14.38 -14.44
N ARG A 670 39.33 -14.72 -14.12
CA ARG A 670 40.50 -13.82 -14.24
C ARG A 670 40.93 -13.59 -15.69
N GLU A 671 40.76 -14.55 -16.59
CA GLU A 671 40.98 -14.33 -18.02
C GLU A 671 39.85 -13.55 -18.67
N GLN A 672 38.59 -13.81 -18.32
CA GLN A 672 37.46 -13.01 -18.78
C GLN A 672 37.56 -11.57 -18.28
N SER A 673 37.99 -11.34 -17.02
CA SER A 673 38.23 -9.97 -16.53
C SER A 673 39.43 -9.31 -17.21
N ARG A 674 40.51 -10.04 -17.53
CA ARG A 674 41.62 -9.52 -18.34
C ARG A 674 41.22 -9.22 -19.80
N ALA A 675 40.40 -10.06 -20.42
CA ALA A 675 39.87 -9.83 -21.77
C ALA A 675 38.93 -8.61 -21.78
N MET A 676 38.02 -8.50 -20.81
CA MET A 676 37.20 -7.30 -20.58
C MET A 676 38.04 -6.05 -20.33
N ALA A 677 39.19 -6.18 -19.65
CA ALA A 677 40.14 -5.11 -19.42
C ALA A 677 41.00 -4.74 -20.66
N GLN A 678 40.94 -5.52 -21.74
CA GLN A 678 41.58 -5.23 -23.03
C GLN A 678 40.61 -4.65 -24.08
N LEU A 679 39.29 -4.78 -23.89
CA LEU A 679 38.29 -4.18 -24.79
C LEU A 679 38.30 -2.64 -24.74
N ASN A 680 37.97 -2.00 -25.86
CA ASN A 680 37.83 -0.55 -25.99
C ASN A 680 36.70 -0.03 -25.06
N PRO A 681 36.81 1.12 -24.37
CA PRO A 681 35.73 1.66 -23.52
C PRO A 681 34.34 1.70 -24.17
N LEU A 682 34.22 1.96 -25.48
CA LEU A 682 32.94 1.89 -26.20
C LEU A 682 32.40 0.46 -26.32
N GLU A 683 33.26 -0.53 -26.55
CA GLU A 683 32.90 -1.95 -26.58
C GLU A 683 32.49 -2.43 -25.18
N ARG A 684 33.15 -1.94 -24.12
CA ARG A 684 32.72 -2.22 -22.73
C ARG A 684 31.35 -1.64 -22.44
N ALA A 685 31.08 -0.39 -22.83
CA ALA A 685 29.78 0.23 -22.67
C ALA A 685 28.69 -0.56 -23.42
N LEU A 686 28.97 -1.00 -24.66
CA LEU A 686 28.07 -1.84 -25.44
C LEU A 686 27.89 -3.23 -24.79
N HIS A 687 28.95 -3.85 -24.27
CA HIS A 687 28.88 -5.17 -23.63
C HIS A 687 28.16 -5.13 -22.27
N ILE A 688 28.26 -4.01 -21.53
CA ILE A 688 27.47 -3.76 -20.31
C ILE A 688 26.00 -3.55 -20.69
N LEU A 689 25.72 -2.75 -21.72
CA LEU A 689 24.36 -2.46 -22.19
C LEU A 689 23.66 -3.73 -22.70
N THR A 690 24.33 -4.56 -23.51
CA THR A 690 23.76 -5.84 -23.97
C THR A 690 23.52 -6.80 -22.81
N ARG A 691 24.45 -6.90 -21.85
CA ARG A 691 24.28 -7.75 -20.66
C ARG A 691 23.14 -7.26 -19.75
N LEU A 692 22.93 -5.95 -19.62
CA LEU A 692 21.81 -5.33 -18.90
C LEU A 692 20.47 -5.58 -19.60
N VAL A 693 20.44 -5.50 -20.94
CA VAL A 693 19.23 -5.78 -21.74
C VAL A 693 18.87 -7.26 -21.71
N LEU A 694 19.86 -8.17 -21.76
CA LEU A 694 19.62 -9.62 -21.71
C LEU A 694 19.27 -10.13 -20.31
N SER A 695 19.84 -9.56 -19.24
CA SER A 695 19.61 -10.02 -17.86
C SER A 695 18.20 -9.72 -17.35
N HIS A 696 17.64 -8.55 -17.66
CA HIS A 696 16.31 -8.16 -17.21
C HIS A 696 15.21 -8.49 -18.23
N ARG A 697 14.27 -9.36 -17.83
CA ARG A 697 13.06 -9.70 -18.63
C ARG A 697 12.28 -8.48 -19.15
N ARG A 698 12.24 -7.39 -18.37
CA ARG A 698 11.58 -6.12 -18.77
C ARG A 698 12.39 -5.35 -19.83
N MET A 699 13.71 -5.29 -19.71
CA MET A 699 14.58 -4.63 -20.69
C MET A 699 14.57 -5.38 -22.03
N ARG A 700 14.55 -6.72 -22.00
CA ARG A 700 14.38 -7.55 -23.20
C ARG A 700 13.04 -7.30 -23.92
N LEU A 701 11.95 -7.11 -23.16
CA LEU A 701 10.64 -6.74 -23.74
C LEU A 701 10.69 -5.34 -24.36
N PHE A 702 11.24 -4.35 -23.65
CA PHE A 702 11.40 -3.00 -24.15
C PHE A 702 12.26 -2.95 -25.42
N PHE A 703 13.35 -3.71 -25.48
CA PHE A 703 14.20 -3.82 -26.67
C PHE A 703 13.47 -4.45 -27.86
N MET A 704 12.65 -5.50 -27.65
CA MET A 704 11.82 -6.04 -28.73
C MET A 704 10.77 -5.03 -29.23
N VAL A 705 10.09 -4.31 -28.34
CA VAL A 705 9.13 -3.25 -28.72
C VAL A 705 9.83 -2.13 -29.50
N TYR A 706 11.00 -1.69 -29.04
CA TYR A 706 11.82 -0.70 -29.73
C TYR A 706 12.27 -1.18 -31.12
N ALA A 707 12.71 -2.44 -31.24
CA ALA A 707 13.09 -3.04 -32.52
C ALA A 707 11.91 -3.14 -33.49
N ILE A 708 10.72 -3.53 -33.02
CA ILE A 708 9.48 -3.58 -33.82
C ILE A 708 9.08 -2.17 -34.28
N PHE A 709 9.12 -1.18 -33.38
CA PHE A 709 8.83 0.21 -33.70
C PHE A 709 9.81 0.77 -34.76
N LEU A 710 11.10 0.46 -34.63
CA LEU A 710 12.12 0.87 -35.60
C LEU A 710 11.91 0.19 -36.97
N HIS A 711 11.50 -1.08 -37.01
CA HIS A 711 11.13 -1.74 -38.27
C HIS A 711 9.86 -1.15 -38.89
N LEU A 712 8.85 -0.79 -38.10
CA LEU A 712 7.66 -0.08 -38.57
C LEU A 712 8.03 1.30 -39.14
N LEU A 713 8.90 2.05 -38.49
CA LEU A 713 9.38 3.36 -38.96
C LEU A 713 10.16 3.23 -40.27
N ILE A 714 11.05 2.25 -40.39
CA ILE A 714 11.74 1.93 -41.66
C ILE A 714 10.72 1.53 -42.73
N PHE A 715 9.71 0.72 -42.39
CA PHE A 715 8.68 0.32 -43.36
C PHE A 715 7.83 1.50 -43.83
N VAL A 716 7.43 2.41 -42.94
CA VAL A 716 6.69 3.64 -43.28
C VAL A 716 7.53 4.57 -44.15
N THR A 717 8.80 4.81 -43.80
CA THR A 717 9.68 5.66 -44.63
C THR A 717 9.96 5.05 -46.01
N LEU A 718 10.14 3.72 -46.11
CA LEU A 718 10.24 3.03 -47.40
C LEU A 718 8.92 3.06 -48.19
N PHE A 719 7.77 3.03 -47.51
CA PHE A 719 6.45 3.15 -48.12
C PHE A 719 6.20 4.56 -48.67
N GLU A 720 6.56 5.61 -47.94
CA GLU A 720 6.53 7.00 -48.43
C GLU A 720 7.48 7.22 -49.61
N VAL A 721 8.71 6.69 -49.54
CA VAL A 721 9.66 6.75 -50.67
C VAL A 721 9.13 5.97 -51.88
N GLY A 722 8.48 4.82 -51.68
CA GLY A 722 7.82 4.06 -52.75
C GLY A 722 6.64 4.80 -53.41
N HIS A 723 5.79 5.43 -52.59
CA HIS A 723 4.66 6.24 -53.08
C HIS A 723 5.12 7.50 -53.82
N THR A 724 6.13 8.21 -53.30
CA THR A 724 6.69 9.43 -53.93
C THR A 724 7.53 9.12 -55.18
N SER A 725 8.17 7.95 -55.26
CA SER A 725 8.84 7.50 -56.49
C SER A 725 7.83 7.13 -57.59
N SER A 726 6.69 6.54 -57.21
CA SER A 726 5.64 6.14 -58.16
C SER A 726 4.92 7.33 -58.81
N THR A 727 4.83 8.48 -58.12
CA THR A 727 4.23 9.70 -58.70
C THR A 727 5.16 10.41 -59.68
N GLN A 728 6.49 10.21 -59.61
CA GLN A 728 7.44 10.79 -60.57
C GLN A 728 7.57 10.01 -61.88
N THR A 729 7.15 8.74 -61.94
CA THR A 729 7.24 7.91 -63.16
C THR A 729 6.05 8.04 -64.12
N CYS A 730 5.01 8.82 -63.77
CA CYS A 730 3.79 8.96 -64.57
C CYS A 730 3.73 10.26 -65.43
N SER A 731 4.86 10.94 -65.63
CA SER A 731 4.97 12.14 -66.46
C SER A 731 5.66 11.88 -67.80
N LEU A 732 5.01 11.07 -68.65
CA LEU A 732 5.36 11.04 -70.08
C LEU A 732 5.00 12.40 -70.72
N PRO A 733 5.91 13.08 -71.43
CA PRO A 733 5.59 14.30 -72.14
C PRO A 733 4.77 13.98 -73.40
N PRO A 734 3.76 14.80 -73.75
CA PRO A 734 2.96 14.56 -74.95
C PRO A 734 3.73 14.89 -76.22
N ARG A 735 3.42 14.13 -77.29
CA ARG A 735 3.68 14.50 -78.68
C ARG A 735 2.41 14.26 -79.49
#